data_AF-A0A5N7A0D4-F1
#
_entry.id   AF-A0A5N7A0D4-F1
#
_cell.length_a   1.000
_cell.length_b   1.000
_cell.length_c   1.000
_cell.angle_alpha   90.00
_cell.angle_beta   90.00
_cell.angle_gamma   90.00
#
_symmetry.space_group_name_H-M   'P 1'
#
loop_
_entity.id
_entity.type
_entity.pdbx_description
1 polymer ?
#
loop_
_entity_poly.entity_id
_entity_poly.type
_entity_poly.pdbx_seq_one_letter_code
_entity_poly.pdbx_strand_id
1 'polypeptide(L)'
;MCQKPLESPMSSGILHIVDSRTKQKYEIPIRQNVVSAIDLKKITAPATDINRADHVAGGLRVHDPGLQNTAVIESAISYSDHERGVLLFRGYTLAQLWDSDFEDMLHLLVWGTYPTMQQKRDLNRKLTEQMLAVPESVHRTIRGLPRTTSPLPLILAGLSAYLACFPDTIPASTHASLYQGNVRNVDDAVIRTVAAYGVIFGLVNSHRKGIEFQLPSPENGYRANLFTMAGLVDRDSSRPDPVKLSCFRRFTMLNADHGMALTVFSTLVTASSLTDPISCLISAVAAAYGPLHFGATVSAQRTLREIGRTDKVPEFIEEVKNGQRKLFGYGHRLYKGLDPRVRPIQSILKDLELSSNQYLKITERIEEVASADDYFRRRGLYPNADFYGNFVFTAIGFDPDIIPAAMLAQRIIGIMAHWREYMLTRGKLFRPSHIYTGETEVNERYSVFTTRQKRLIILAAAIASTFSPISANIYYPAHNSIAVDLDVTSSQINLTITTYMICQGLAPTLTGSFADQAGRRPAYILCFLIYIASNVALALQHSYPALLILRAIQSTGSSGTVALASAVAADVITSAERGTYMSITSLGNILAPSLGPILGGALSEYLGWQSIFWFLAIKINPLYTLSLLFHLPTGLILLTNGLIFASYYAITAGLPSQLRSIYGLSDLNIGLSFIPMGAGTLLSATFNGITIDWNYRRMIAKDRQDMENFEIEKARLGVGGPMTLLAPLPILIYAITTPTPNPPPLALTLTLIFTISFTLTATYNILNILLVDLHYTTPATIMATNNLVRCFLGAAATALVHPCIQHWGVRATYCGTMLCILLYLLWTRAAAQISPLPPDIPMLYLRYPDTSLIYPGDTILKSRTENLPIISARGLNPEVTYLLLFFDLDVIYDMNATVALHWYQPDMVCAMQQGALMDISNNTGILEKIDGDSGGGVLVNLSVGAEYIAPRPPPFSHHRYVYLLFNQKTDYQFPMCYCHIFPQTAEARAGFDIQQFVDIARLEAPAAGNYFVVEYDGPVIKPTATASPTTTWLRSMLCDGPDPTGSPEAKACEMEGSLQVVM
;
A
#
# COMPACT_ATOMS: atom_id res chain seq x y z
N MET A 1 -62.57 -46.31 -21.92
CA MET A 1 -61.79 -45.89 -20.74
C MET A 1 -61.16 -44.55 -21.05
N CYS A 2 -61.38 -43.51 -20.23
CA CYS A 2 -60.66 -42.25 -20.40
C CYS A 2 -59.27 -42.38 -19.76
N GLN A 3 -58.22 -42.05 -20.50
CA GLN A 3 -56.91 -41.83 -19.88
C GLN A 3 -56.97 -40.56 -19.03
N LYS A 4 -56.41 -40.59 -17.81
CA LYS A 4 -56.12 -39.36 -17.07
C LYS A 4 -55.10 -38.53 -17.87
N PRO A 5 -55.13 -37.19 -17.80
CA PRO A 5 -53.96 -36.39 -18.14
C PRO A 5 -52.76 -36.89 -17.33
N LEU A 6 -51.58 -36.97 -17.95
CA LEU A 6 -50.35 -37.11 -17.17
C LEU A 6 -50.13 -35.82 -16.40
N GLU A 7 -50.03 -35.92 -15.08
CA GLU A 7 -49.55 -34.82 -14.24
C GLU A 7 -48.14 -34.46 -14.70
N SER A 8 -47.87 -33.17 -14.91
CA SER A 8 -46.52 -32.72 -15.25
C SER A 8 -45.57 -33.02 -14.08
N PRO A 9 -44.40 -33.61 -14.32
CA PRO A 9 -43.48 -33.96 -13.24
C PRO A 9 -43.05 -32.69 -12.50
N MET A 10 -43.12 -32.71 -11.16
CA MET A 10 -42.86 -31.57 -10.27
C MET A 10 -41.36 -31.19 -10.21
N SER A 11 -40.80 -30.78 -11.35
CA SER A 11 -39.42 -30.27 -11.49
C SER A 11 -39.31 -28.76 -11.24
N SER A 12 -40.43 -28.09 -10.98
CA SER A 12 -40.51 -26.64 -10.75
C SER A 12 -41.48 -26.36 -9.60
N GLY A 13 -41.25 -25.26 -8.87
CA GLY A 13 -41.99 -24.94 -7.65
C GLY A 13 -41.44 -23.69 -6.95
N ILE A 14 -41.71 -23.54 -5.66
CA ILE A 14 -41.23 -22.42 -4.85
C ILE A 14 -40.47 -22.97 -3.62
N LEU A 15 -39.25 -22.47 -3.43
CA LEU A 15 -38.49 -22.65 -2.19
C LEU A 15 -38.79 -21.47 -1.26
N HIS A 16 -39.53 -21.74 -0.18
CA HIS A 16 -39.78 -20.75 0.87
C HIS A 16 -38.62 -20.78 1.88
N ILE A 17 -37.94 -19.65 2.04
CA ILE A 17 -36.81 -19.47 2.97
C ILE A 17 -37.26 -18.52 4.08
N VAL A 18 -36.89 -18.82 5.33
CA VAL A 18 -37.06 -17.92 6.47
C VAL A 18 -35.68 -17.61 7.04
N ASP A 19 -35.26 -16.34 6.99
CA ASP A 19 -33.99 -15.93 7.58
C ASP A 19 -34.14 -15.82 9.10
N SER A 20 -33.41 -16.65 9.85
CA SER A 20 -33.49 -16.68 11.31
C SER A 20 -32.96 -15.41 11.98
N ARG A 21 -32.17 -14.58 11.26
CA ARG A 21 -31.57 -13.33 11.73
C ARG A 21 -32.54 -12.16 11.65
N THR A 22 -33.19 -12.00 10.49
CA THR A 22 -34.12 -10.88 10.20
C THR A 22 -35.60 -11.23 10.38
N LYS A 23 -35.91 -12.52 10.54
CA LYS A 23 -37.27 -13.12 10.52
C LYS A 23 -38.05 -12.90 9.21
N GLN A 24 -37.42 -12.32 8.18
CA GLN A 24 -38.06 -12.15 6.88
C GLN A 24 -38.24 -13.50 6.17
N LYS A 25 -39.33 -13.59 5.39
CA LYS A 25 -39.64 -14.73 4.52
C LYS A 25 -39.35 -14.34 3.07
N TYR A 26 -38.74 -15.25 2.33
CA TYR A 26 -38.40 -15.07 0.92
C TYR A 26 -38.88 -16.27 0.11
N GLU A 27 -39.32 -16.01 -1.11
CA GLU A 27 -39.71 -17.04 -2.05
C GLU A 27 -38.73 -17.05 -3.22
N ILE A 28 -38.19 -18.22 -3.53
CA ILE A 28 -37.23 -18.42 -4.62
C ILE A 28 -37.82 -19.42 -5.62
N PRO A 29 -37.92 -19.10 -6.92
CA PRO A 29 -38.42 -20.04 -7.90
C PRO A 29 -37.45 -21.21 -8.09
N ILE A 30 -37.97 -22.43 -7.97
CA ILE A 30 -37.30 -23.65 -8.43
C ILE A 30 -37.70 -23.86 -9.89
N ARG A 31 -36.71 -24.02 -10.78
CA ARG A 31 -36.92 -24.34 -12.21
C ARG A 31 -35.99 -25.48 -12.58
N GLN A 32 -36.51 -26.54 -13.20
CA GLN A 32 -35.72 -27.72 -13.59
C GLN A 32 -34.89 -28.33 -12.43
N ASN A 33 -35.43 -28.30 -11.21
CA ASN A 33 -34.77 -28.67 -9.96
C ASN A 33 -33.51 -27.84 -9.59
N VAL A 34 -33.38 -26.64 -10.15
CA VAL A 34 -32.31 -25.68 -9.89
C VAL A 34 -32.88 -24.39 -9.30
N VAL A 35 -32.07 -23.73 -8.46
CA VAL A 35 -32.33 -22.40 -7.89
C VAL A 35 -31.26 -21.43 -8.39
N SER A 36 -31.68 -20.23 -8.82
CA SER A 36 -30.77 -19.15 -9.17
C SER A 36 -30.00 -18.65 -7.93
N ALA A 37 -28.67 -18.78 -7.94
CA ALA A 37 -27.82 -18.24 -6.88
C ALA A 37 -27.83 -16.70 -6.82
N ILE A 38 -28.31 -16.02 -7.87
CA ILE A 38 -28.51 -14.56 -7.89
C ILE A 38 -29.75 -14.18 -7.06
N ASP A 39 -30.79 -15.02 -7.04
CA ASP A 39 -32.04 -14.73 -6.34
C ASP A 39 -31.87 -14.73 -4.81
N LEU A 40 -30.82 -15.38 -4.31
CA LEU A 40 -30.44 -15.36 -2.89
C LEU A 40 -29.85 -14.02 -2.45
N LYS A 41 -29.37 -13.16 -3.38
CA LYS A 41 -28.80 -11.85 -3.06
C LYS A 41 -29.78 -10.88 -2.39
N LYS A 42 -31.09 -11.10 -2.54
CA LYS A 42 -32.13 -10.32 -1.83
C LYS A 42 -32.23 -10.65 -0.34
N ILE A 43 -31.53 -11.68 0.13
CA ILE A 43 -31.42 -12.04 1.54
C ILE A 43 -30.17 -11.35 2.11
N THR A 44 -30.36 -10.24 2.79
CA THR A 44 -29.28 -9.45 3.40
C THR A 44 -29.14 -9.77 4.90
N ALA A 45 -27.94 -9.56 5.43
CA ALA A 45 -27.71 -9.63 6.88
C ALA A 45 -28.09 -8.28 7.54
N PRO A 46 -28.39 -8.26 8.86
CA PRO A 46 -28.50 -7.01 9.62
C PRO A 46 -27.27 -6.10 9.48
N ALA A 47 -27.48 -4.77 9.54
CA ALA A 47 -26.41 -3.78 9.36
C ALA A 47 -25.54 -3.52 10.61
N THR A 48 -25.83 -4.18 11.74
CA THR A 48 -25.24 -3.92 13.06
C THR A 48 -24.66 -5.21 13.67
N ASP A 49 -23.54 -5.09 14.38
CA ASP A 49 -22.84 -6.20 15.07
C ASP A 49 -22.44 -7.39 14.17
N ILE A 50 -22.01 -7.10 12.92
CA ILE A 50 -21.49 -8.11 11.99
C ILE A 50 -20.07 -7.77 11.55
N ASN A 51 -19.23 -8.81 11.50
CA ASN A 51 -17.88 -8.79 10.94
C ASN A 51 -17.86 -8.22 9.50
N ARG A 52 -16.97 -7.28 9.21
CA ARG A 52 -16.89 -6.56 7.92
C ARG A 52 -16.74 -7.48 6.70
N ALA A 53 -16.10 -8.67 6.83
CA ALA A 53 -15.98 -9.64 5.72
C ALA A 53 -17.27 -10.43 5.42
N ASP A 54 -18.21 -10.46 6.37
CA ASP A 54 -19.49 -11.15 6.24
C ASP A 54 -20.58 -10.19 5.72
N HIS A 55 -20.48 -8.89 6.03
CA HIS A 55 -21.35 -7.84 5.49
C HIS A 55 -20.97 -7.45 4.04
N VAL A 56 -21.22 -8.35 3.10
CA VAL A 56 -21.06 -8.08 1.66
C VAL A 56 -22.33 -7.45 1.11
N ALA A 57 -22.24 -6.24 0.55
CA ALA A 57 -23.36 -5.47 -0.02
C ALA A 57 -24.13 -6.20 -1.15
N GLY A 58 -23.52 -7.25 -1.73
CA GLY A 58 -24.16 -8.15 -2.70
C GLY A 58 -25.06 -9.25 -2.11
N GLY A 59 -25.34 -9.26 -0.80
CA GLY A 59 -26.28 -10.18 -0.15
C GLY A 59 -25.73 -11.59 0.12
N LEU A 60 -26.61 -12.53 0.45
CA LEU A 60 -26.26 -13.92 0.79
C LEU A 60 -25.49 -14.61 -0.34
N ARG A 61 -24.36 -15.23 0.02
CA ARG A 61 -23.46 -15.95 -0.89
C ARG A 61 -23.62 -17.47 -0.73
N VAL A 62 -23.59 -18.21 -1.83
CA VAL A 62 -23.47 -19.67 -1.82
C VAL A 62 -21.99 -20.04 -1.67
N HIS A 63 -21.69 -20.96 -0.77
CA HIS A 63 -20.34 -21.49 -0.55
C HIS A 63 -20.31 -22.99 -0.88
N ASP A 64 -19.79 -23.32 -2.06
CA ASP A 64 -19.73 -24.70 -2.58
C ASP A 64 -18.28 -25.06 -3.00
N PRO A 65 -17.41 -25.47 -2.05
CA PRO A 65 -16.01 -25.78 -2.33
C PRO A 65 -15.86 -26.95 -3.31
N GLY A 66 -15.39 -26.65 -4.51
CA GLY A 66 -15.24 -27.63 -5.60
C GLY A 66 -16.50 -27.80 -6.45
N LEU A 67 -17.48 -26.89 -6.38
CA LEU A 67 -18.70 -26.86 -7.20
C LEU A 67 -19.46 -28.19 -7.15
N GLN A 68 -19.63 -28.71 -5.93
CA GLN A 68 -20.14 -30.04 -5.65
C GLN A 68 -21.64 -30.18 -5.90
N ASN A 69 -22.40 -29.09 -5.83
CA ASN A 69 -23.85 -29.02 -6.05
C ASN A 69 -24.26 -27.79 -6.89
N THR A 70 -23.32 -27.20 -7.65
CA THR A 70 -23.54 -26.00 -8.45
C THR A 70 -23.58 -26.33 -9.94
N ALA A 71 -24.74 -26.15 -10.58
CA ALA A 71 -24.86 -26.11 -12.04
C ALA A 71 -24.31 -24.77 -12.55
N VAL A 72 -23.21 -24.79 -13.31
CA VAL A 72 -22.50 -23.57 -13.78
C VAL A 72 -22.93 -23.07 -15.15
N ILE A 73 -23.51 -23.93 -15.99
CA ILE A 73 -24.11 -23.59 -17.28
C ILE A 73 -25.37 -24.43 -17.50
N GLU A 74 -26.25 -23.92 -18.35
CA GLU A 74 -27.21 -24.76 -19.09
C GLU A 74 -26.47 -25.34 -20.33
N SER A 75 -26.72 -26.61 -20.66
CA SER A 75 -26.11 -27.28 -21.80
C SER A 75 -27.02 -28.36 -22.37
N ALA A 76 -26.99 -28.55 -23.68
CA ALA A 76 -27.74 -29.61 -24.36
C ALA A 76 -26.83 -30.69 -24.97
N ILE A 77 -25.54 -30.74 -24.60
CA ILE A 77 -24.52 -31.61 -25.22
C ILE A 77 -24.61 -33.06 -24.73
N SER A 78 -24.55 -33.27 -23.42
CA SER A 78 -24.55 -34.59 -22.81
C SER A 78 -25.38 -34.64 -21.53
N TYR A 79 -25.79 -35.85 -21.15
CA TYR A 79 -26.56 -36.11 -19.92
C TYR A 79 -26.18 -37.46 -19.34
N SER A 80 -25.99 -37.54 -18.03
CA SER A 80 -25.66 -38.78 -17.31
C SER A 80 -26.55 -38.98 -16.09
N ASP A 81 -27.25 -40.11 -16.02
CA ASP A 81 -27.96 -40.59 -14.83
C ASP A 81 -27.25 -41.84 -14.32
N HIS A 82 -26.75 -41.77 -13.08
CA HIS A 82 -25.95 -42.84 -12.50
C HIS A 82 -26.76 -43.93 -11.81
N GLU A 83 -27.98 -43.64 -11.37
CA GLU A 83 -28.86 -44.61 -10.73
C GLU A 83 -29.46 -45.54 -11.81
N ARG A 84 -29.70 -44.98 -13.00
CA ARG A 84 -30.22 -45.71 -14.17
C ARG A 84 -29.14 -46.21 -15.13
N GLY A 85 -27.87 -45.88 -14.90
CA GLY A 85 -26.75 -46.29 -15.76
C GLY A 85 -26.80 -45.70 -17.18
N VAL A 86 -27.36 -44.50 -17.33
CA VAL A 86 -27.58 -43.84 -18.62
C VAL A 86 -26.49 -42.80 -18.88
N LEU A 87 -25.94 -42.81 -20.10
CA LEU A 87 -25.13 -41.73 -20.67
C LEU A 87 -25.66 -41.44 -22.08
N LEU A 88 -26.01 -40.17 -22.33
CA LEU A 88 -26.57 -39.67 -23.58
C LEU A 88 -25.70 -38.57 -24.19
N PHE A 89 -25.62 -38.55 -25.51
CA PHE A 89 -24.98 -37.50 -26.32
C PHE A 89 -26.00 -36.96 -27.33
N ARG A 90 -26.38 -35.67 -27.20
CA ARG A 90 -27.56 -35.07 -27.88
C ARG A 90 -28.83 -35.96 -27.85
N GLY A 91 -29.04 -36.70 -26.75
CA GLY A 91 -30.15 -37.63 -26.56
C GLY A 91 -29.93 -39.07 -27.08
N TYR A 92 -28.87 -39.34 -27.84
CA TYR A 92 -28.53 -40.69 -28.32
C TYR A 92 -27.79 -41.49 -27.23
N THR A 93 -28.13 -42.77 -27.09
CA THR A 93 -27.45 -43.70 -26.17
C THR A 93 -26.11 -44.19 -26.72
N LEU A 94 -25.22 -44.63 -25.84
CA LEU A 94 -23.95 -45.28 -26.21
C LEU A 94 -24.12 -46.47 -27.16
N ALA A 95 -25.24 -47.20 -27.08
CA ALA A 95 -25.53 -48.34 -27.95
C ALA A 95 -25.87 -47.90 -29.39
N GLN A 96 -26.60 -46.79 -29.56
CA GLN A 96 -26.91 -46.23 -30.89
C GLN A 96 -25.69 -45.61 -31.56
N LEU A 97 -24.74 -45.12 -30.77
CA LEU A 97 -23.49 -44.49 -31.24
C LEU A 97 -22.32 -45.47 -31.32
N TRP A 98 -22.52 -46.75 -30.99
CA TRP A 98 -21.44 -47.73 -30.91
C TRP A 98 -20.69 -47.93 -32.23
N ASP A 99 -21.38 -47.74 -33.36
CA ASP A 99 -20.82 -47.85 -34.72
C ASP A 99 -20.49 -46.51 -35.41
N SER A 100 -20.54 -45.40 -34.66
CA SER A 100 -20.19 -44.08 -35.17
C SER A 100 -18.68 -43.85 -35.34
N ASP A 101 -18.34 -42.92 -36.23
CA ASP A 101 -16.99 -42.42 -36.45
C ASP A 101 -16.65 -41.14 -35.65
N PHE A 102 -15.40 -40.67 -35.75
CA PHE A 102 -14.95 -39.45 -35.06
C PHE A 102 -15.66 -38.23 -35.64
N GLU A 103 -15.76 -38.18 -36.97
CA GLU A 103 -16.49 -37.17 -37.72
C GLU A 103 -18.00 -37.21 -37.43
N ASP A 104 -18.57 -38.39 -37.15
CA ASP A 104 -19.97 -38.52 -36.75
C ASP A 104 -20.22 -37.91 -35.37
N MET A 105 -19.39 -38.27 -34.38
CA MET A 105 -19.48 -37.73 -33.02
C MET A 105 -19.13 -36.24 -32.95
N LEU A 106 -18.15 -35.78 -33.74
CA LEU A 106 -17.81 -34.37 -33.84
C LEU A 106 -18.97 -33.59 -34.44
N HIS A 107 -19.58 -34.08 -35.53
CA HIS A 107 -20.74 -33.42 -36.13
C HIS A 107 -21.94 -33.38 -35.15
N LEU A 108 -22.26 -34.52 -34.52
CA LEU A 108 -23.34 -34.65 -33.55
C LEU A 108 -23.18 -33.71 -32.35
N LEU A 109 -22.02 -33.73 -31.68
CA LEU A 109 -21.84 -32.96 -30.46
C LEU A 109 -21.70 -31.45 -30.73
N VAL A 110 -20.93 -31.05 -31.76
CA VAL A 110 -20.67 -29.63 -32.06
C VAL A 110 -21.87 -28.94 -32.73
N TRP A 111 -22.52 -29.57 -33.72
CA TRP A 111 -23.63 -28.98 -34.48
C TRP A 111 -25.02 -29.51 -34.10
N GLY A 112 -25.12 -30.49 -33.21
CA GLY A 112 -26.39 -30.96 -32.61
C GLY A 112 -27.15 -32.00 -33.42
N THR A 113 -26.66 -32.43 -34.59
CA THR A 113 -27.35 -33.36 -35.50
C THR A 113 -26.40 -34.46 -36.00
N TYR A 114 -26.90 -35.67 -36.20
CA TYR A 114 -26.12 -36.74 -36.82
C TYR A 114 -25.88 -36.41 -38.30
N PRO A 115 -24.65 -36.54 -38.84
CA PRO A 115 -24.37 -36.07 -40.19
C PRO A 115 -24.97 -36.95 -41.28
N THR A 116 -25.33 -36.34 -42.40
CA THR A 116 -25.43 -37.05 -43.68
C THR A 116 -24.05 -37.49 -44.17
N MET A 117 -24.00 -38.50 -45.06
CA MET A 117 -22.75 -38.96 -45.67
C MET A 117 -21.97 -37.85 -46.40
N GLN A 118 -22.65 -36.81 -46.91
CA GLN A 118 -21.99 -35.65 -47.50
C GLN A 118 -21.34 -34.76 -46.43
N GLN A 119 -22.08 -34.39 -45.38
CA GLN A 119 -21.54 -33.62 -44.25
C GLN A 119 -20.34 -34.32 -43.60
N LYS A 120 -20.40 -35.65 -43.45
CA LYS A 120 -19.28 -36.48 -42.95
C LYS A 120 -18.03 -36.36 -43.83
N ARG A 121 -18.19 -36.47 -45.16
CA ARG A 121 -17.10 -36.32 -46.14
C ARG A 121 -16.52 -34.91 -46.15
N ASP A 122 -17.35 -33.88 -46.15
CA ASP A 122 -16.89 -32.49 -46.12
C ASP A 122 -16.19 -32.13 -44.80
N LEU A 123 -16.65 -32.68 -43.66
CA LEU A 123 -15.98 -32.51 -42.37
C LEU A 123 -14.61 -33.23 -42.33
N ASN A 124 -14.54 -34.48 -42.80
CA ASN A 124 -13.27 -35.21 -42.93
C ASN A 124 -12.26 -34.48 -43.83
N ARG A 125 -12.73 -34.00 -44.99
CA ARG A 125 -11.93 -33.21 -45.94
C ARG A 125 -11.40 -31.94 -45.28
N LYS A 126 -12.28 -31.11 -44.69
CA LYS A 126 -11.90 -29.87 -43.99
C LYS A 126 -10.91 -30.11 -42.85
N LEU A 127 -11.11 -31.17 -42.06
CA LEU A 127 -10.17 -31.54 -40.99
C LEU A 127 -8.78 -31.85 -41.56
N THR A 128 -8.71 -32.63 -42.65
CA THR A 128 -7.44 -33.01 -43.27
C THR A 128 -6.76 -31.82 -43.97
N GLU A 129 -7.53 -30.95 -44.63
CA GLU A 129 -7.04 -29.66 -45.15
C GLU A 129 -6.39 -28.81 -44.05
N GLN A 130 -7.01 -28.71 -42.87
CA GLN A 130 -6.45 -27.96 -41.74
C GLN A 130 -5.29 -28.69 -41.02
N MET A 131 -5.18 -30.03 -41.11
CA MET A 131 -3.99 -30.75 -40.64
C MET A 131 -2.78 -30.47 -41.52
N LEU A 132 -2.96 -30.48 -42.84
CA LEU A 132 -1.91 -30.16 -43.82
C LEU A 132 -1.46 -28.69 -43.75
N ALA A 133 -2.29 -27.80 -43.18
CA ALA A 133 -1.98 -26.39 -42.98
C ALA A 133 -1.22 -26.07 -41.68
N VAL A 134 -0.80 -27.06 -40.88
CA VAL A 134 -0.03 -26.82 -39.65
C VAL A 134 1.40 -26.34 -39.97
N PRO A 135 1.85 -25.17 -39.46
CA PRO A 135 3.14 -24.61 -39.84
C PRO A 135 4.38 -25.40 -39.36
N GLU A 136 5.42 -25.47 -40.18
CA GLU A 136 6.72 -26.12 -39.84
C GLU A 136 7.47 -25.39 -38.69
N SER A 137 7.06 -24.19 -38.27
CA SER A 137 7.46 -23.63 -36.98
C SER A 137 7.03 -24.51 -35.81
N VAL A 138 5.80 -25.05 -35.80
CA VAL A 138 5.29 -25.97 -34.78
C VAL A 138 6.13 -27.25 -34.75
N HIS A 139 6.43 -27.79 -35.93
CA HIS A 139 7.28 -28.97 -36.09
C HIS A 139 8.68 -28.73 -35.53
N ARG A 140 9.32 -27.61 -35.88
CA ARG A 140 10.64 -27.21 -35.36
C ARG A 140 10.63 -26.98 -33.84
N THR A 141 9.60 -26.36 -33.27
CA THR A 141 9.47 -26.15 -31.82
C THR A 141 9.41 -27.48 -31.07
N ILE A 142 8.61 -28.46 -31.53
CA ILE A 142 8.53 -29.78 -30.90
C ILE A 142 9.86 -30.54 -31.07
N ARG A 143 10.42 -30.57 -32.29
CA ARG A 143 11.68 -31.26 -32.62
C ARG A 143 12.89 -30.70 -31.87
N GLY A 144 12.89 -29.40 -31.55
CA GLY A 144 13.98 -28.72 -30.83
C GLY A 144 14.04 -29.00 -29.32
N LEU A 145 12.98 -29.58 -28.74
CA LEU A 145 12.95 -29.97 -27.33
C LEU A 145 13.45 -31.42 -27.14
N PRO A 146 14.04 -31.80 -25.99
CA PRO A 146 14.58 -33.15 -25.80
C PRO A 146 13.52 -34.26 -25.97
N ARG A 147 13.87 -35.37 -26.63
CA ARG A 147 12.96 -36.53 -26.81
C ARG A 147 12.51 -37.17 -25.48
N THR A 148 13.32 -37.03 -24.43
CA THR A 148 13.03 -37.47 -23.07
C THR A 148 12.02 -36.59 -22.32
N THR A 149 11.60 -35.46 -22.90
CA THR A 149 10.63 -34.56 -22.27
C THR A 149 9.28 -35.26 -22.06
N SER A 150 8.61 -34.95 -20.95
CA SER A 150 7.23 -35.37 -20.70
C SER A 150 6.30 -34.86 -21.83
N PRO A 151 5.26 -35.62 -22.23
CA PRO A 151 4.34 -35.17 -23.27
C PRO A 151 3.66 -33.82 -22.98
N LEU A 152 3.39 -33.48 -21.71
CA LEU A 152 2.70 -32.23 -21.35
C LEU A 152 3.43 -30.97 -21.88
N PRO A 153 4.69 -30.67 -21.49
CA PRO A 153 5.44 -29.54 -22.08
C PRO A 153 5.50 -29.54 -23.61
N LEU A 154 5.62 -30.71 -24.26
CA LEU A 154 5.71 -30.80 -25.71
C LEU A 154 4.39 -30.43 -26.41
N ILE A 155 3.25 -30.91 -25.88
CA ILE A 155 1.91 -30.55 -26.38
C ILE A 155 1.63 -29.05 -26.16
N LEU A 156 1.97 -28.52 -24.98
CA LEU A 156 1.81 -27.09 -24.69
C LEU A 156 2.67 -26.21 -25.62
N ALA A 157 3.94 -26.55 -25.80
CA ALA A 157 4.85 -25.84 -26.71
C ALA A 157 4.35 -25.89 -28.17
N GLY A 158 3.82 -27.03 -28.62
CA GLY A 158 3.19 -27.16 -29.93
C GLY A 158 1.96 -26.27 -30.12
N LEU A 159 1.06 -26.22 -29.12
CA LEU A 159 -0.14 -25.38 -29.18
C LEU A 159 0.19 -23.88 -29.13
N SER A 160 1.12 -23.48 -28.26
CA SER A 160 1.62 -22.10 -28.21
C SER A 160 2.33 -21.68 -29.50
N ALA A 161 3.14 -22.57 -30.10
CA ALA A 161 3.77 -22.30 -31.39
C ALA A 161 2.75 -22.20 -32.53
N TYR A 162 1.68 -23.01 -32.52
CA TYR A 162 0.59 -22.91 -33.49
C TYR A 162 -0.12 -21.55 -33.36
N LEU A 163 -0.53 -21.17 -32.15
CA LEU A 163 -1.20 -19.89 -31.90
C LEU A 163 -0.35 -18.69 -32.30
N ALA A 164 0.96 -18.73 -32.00
CA ALA A 164 1.92 -17.68 -32.38
C ALA A 164 2.08 -17.50 -33.91
N CYS A 165 1.67 -18.48 -34.72
CA CYS A 165 1.66 -18.36 -36.19
C CYS A 165 0.38 -17.73 -36.75
N PHE A 166 -0.67 -17.56 -35.93
CA PHE A 166 -1.97 -17.04 -36.34
C PHE A 166 -2.47 -15.95 -35.37
N PRO A 167 -1.73 -14.83 -35.20
CA PRO A 167 -2.07 -13.78 -34.23
C PRO A 167 -3.46 -13.19 -34.45
N ASP A 168 -3.95 -13.15 -35.70
CA ASP A 168 -5.29 -12.68 -36.07
C ASP A 168 -6.44 -13.55 -35.51
N THR A 169 -6.12 -14.70 -34.90
CA THR A 169 -7.08 -15.56 -34.18
C THR A 169 -7.19 -15.22 -32.69
N ILE A 170 -6.36 -14.31 -32.17
CA ILE A 170 -6.33 -13.89 -30.76
C ILE A 170 -7.27 -12.68 -30.59
N PRO A 171 -8.43 -12.80 -29.90
CA PRO A 171 -9.41 -11.72 -29.83
C PRO A 171 -8.88 -10.42 -29.21
N ALA A 172 -7.92 -10.51 -28.28
CA ALA A 172 -7.26 -9.36 -27.67
C ALA A 172 -6.29 -8.61 -28.61
N SER A 173 -5.85 -9.24 -29.71
CA SER A 173 -4.93 -8.66 -30.70
C SER A 173 -5.64 -8.15 -31.95
N THR A 174 -6.95 -8.43 -32.12
CA THR A 174 -7.68 -8.19 -33.37
C THR A 174 -9.08 -7.64 -33.15
N HIS A 175 -9.95 -8.37 -32.45
CA HIS A 175 -11.32 -7.94 -32.16
C HIS A 175 -11.90 -8.69 -30.97
N ALA A 176 -12.27 -7.98 -29.90
CA ALA A 176 -12.63 -8.61 -28.61
C ALA A 176 -13.81 -9.61 -28.70
N SER A 177 -14.73 -9.43 -29.64
CA SER A 177 -15.86 -10.35 -29.88
C SER A 177 -15.69 -11.24 -31.14
N LEU A 178 -14.45 -11.50 -31.60
CA LEU A 178 -14.14 -12.27 -32.82
C LEU A 178 -14.96 -13.57 -32.98
N TYR A 179 -15.24 -14.25 -31.88
CA TYR A 179 -16.02 -15.50 -31.82
C TYR A 179 -17.43 -15.33 -31.23
N GLN A 180 -17.67 -14.34 -30.38
CA GLN A 180 -18.91 -14.26 -29.61
C GLN A 180 -20.13 -14.01 -30.51
N GLY A 181 -21.03 -14.99 -30.61
CA GLY A 181 -22.18 -14.96 -31.50
C GLY A 181 -21.87 -15.11 -33.01
N ASN A 182 -20.60 -15.24 -33.42
CA ASN A 182 -20.23 -15.40 -34.83
C ASN A 182 -20.05 -16.87 -35.19
N VAL A 183 -21.13 -17.49 -35.69
CA VAL A 183 -21.19 -18.91 -36.05
C VAL A 183 -20.08 -19.32 -37.03
N ARG A 184 -19.76 -18.50 -38.05
CA ARG A 184 -18.72 -18.86 -39.03
C ARG A 184 -17.34 -18.94 -38.38
N ASN A 185 -16.95 -17.88 -37.67
CA ASN A 185 -15.65 -17.81 -37.02
C ASN A 185 -15.49 -18.91 -35.95
N VAL A 186 -16.56 -19.24 -35.22
CA VAL A 186 -16.61 -20.32 -34.22
C VAL A 186 -16.46 -21.69 -34.88
N ASP A 187 -17.24 -22.00 -35.92
CA ASP A 187 -17.23 -23.30 -36.59
C ASP A 187 -15.87 -23.58 -37.25
N ASP A 188 -15.29 -22.59 -37.94
CA ASP A 188 -13.96 -22.73 -38.55
C ASP A 188 -12.84 -22.84 -37.50
N ALA A 189 -12.95 -22.14 -36.37
CA ALA A 189 -11.97 -22.23 -35.29
C ALA A 189 -12.03 -23.58 -34.54
N VAL A 190 -13.21 -24.20 -34.41
CA VAL A 190 -13.35 -25.58 -33.93
C VAL A 190 -12.63 -26.56 -34.86
N ILE A 191 -12.86 -26.49 -36.17
CA ILE A 191 -12.22 -27.39 -37.14
C ILE A 191 -10.69 -27.24 -37.11
N ARG A 192 -10.18 -25.99 -37.10
CA ARG A 192 -8.74 -25.71 -36.95
C ARG A 192 -8.16 -26.29 -35.66
N THR A 193 -8.83 -26.11 -34.53
CA THR A 193 -8.36 -26.57 -33.22
C THR A 193 -8.28 -28.10 -33.14
N VAL A 194 -9.28 -28.80 -33.67
CA VAL A 194 -9.29 -30.27 -33.72
C VAL A 194 -8.17 -30.79 -34.62
N ALA A 195 -8.00 -30.21 -35.81
CA ALA A 195 -6.94 -30.60 -36.74
C ALA A 195 -5.52 -30.33 -36.19
N ALA A 196 -5.28 -29.12 -35.65
CA ALA A 196 -4.00 -28.73 -35.08
C ALA A 196 -3.60 -29.63 -33.91
N TYR A 197 -4.54 -29.95 -33.00
CA TYR A 197 -4.26 -30.86 -31.89
C TYR A 197 -3.90 -32.28 -32.38
N GLY A 198 -4.57 -32.78 -33.42
CA GLY A 198 -4.26 -34.10 -34.00
C GLY A 198 -2.83 -34.18 -34.55
N VAL A 199 -2.38 -33.14 -35.25
CA VAL A 199 -0.99 -33.03 -35.76
C VAL A 199 0.01 -32.90 -34.63
N ILE A 200 -0.23 -32.00 -33.67
CA ILE A 200 0.65 -31.78 -32.51
C ILE A 200 0.78 -33.06 -31.68
N PHE A 201 -0.31 -33.80 -31.46
CA PHE A 201 -0.30 -35.11 -30.80
C PHE A 201 0.59 -36.13 -31.53
N GLY A 202 0.44 -36.24 -32.86
CA GLY A 202 1.25 -37.12 -33.69
C GLY A 202 2.74 -36.75 -33.64
N LEU A 203 3.07 -35.47 -33.82
CA LEU A 203 4.44 -34.94 -33.70
C LEU A 203 5.07 -35.28 -32.36
N VAL A 204 4.33 -35.09 -31.25
CA VAL A 204 4.84 -35.40 -29.91
C VAL A 204 5.08 -36.90 -29.72
N ASN A 205 4.16 -37.77 -30.14
CA ASN A 205 4.36 -39.21 -30.00
C ASN A 205 5.55 -39.70 -30.85
N SER A 206 5.62 -39.27 -32.11
CA SER A 206 6.66 -39.67 -33.07
C SER A 206 8.04 -39.13 -32.68
N HIS A 207 8.15 -37.86 -32.23
CA HIS A 207 9.39 -37.28 -31.73
C HIS A 207 9.93 -38.02 -30.50
N ARG A 208 9.07 -38.31 -29.51
CA ARG A 208 9.48 -39.05 -28.30
C ARG A 208 9.93 -40.47 -28.61
N LYS A 209 9.23 -41.17 -29.51
CA LYS A 209 9.62 -42.50 -30.01
C LYS A 209 10.82 -42.47 -30.95
N GLY A 210 11.25 -41.28 -31.38
CA GLY A 210 12.40 -41.08 -32.26
C GLY A 210 12.18 -41.52 -33.71
N ILE A 211 10.92 -41.70 -34.12
CA ILE A 211 10.50 -42.14 -35.45
C ILE A 211 10.14 -40.94 -36.33
N GLU A 212 10.15 -41.14 -37.65
CA GLU A 212 9.78 -40.10 -38.61
C GLU A 212 8.27 -39.81 -38.57
N PHE A 213 7.92 -38.52 -38.70
CA PHE A 213 6.53 -38.08 -38.71
C PHE A 213 5.95 -38.20 -40.12
N GLN A 214 4.91 -39.02 -40.27
CA GLN A 214 4.20 -39.20 -41.53
C GLN A 214 3.05 -38.18 -41.67
N LEU A 215 2.90 -37.58 -42.84
CA LEU A 215 1.83 -36.62 -43.13
C LEU A 215 0.44 -37.31 -43.20
N PRO A 216 -0.64 -36.59 -42.89
CA PRO A 216 -2.01 -37.10 -43.05
C PRO A 216 -2.40 -37.21 -44.53
N SER A 217 -3.20 -38.22 -44.87
CA SER A 217 -3.73 -38.46 -46.22
C SER A 217 -5.19 -38.03 -46.36
N PRO A 218 -5.60 -37.39 -47.47
CA PRO A 218 -7.01 -37.14 -47.81
C PRO A 218 -7.87 -38.41 -48.00
N GLU A 219 -7.26 -39.59 -48.15
CA GLU A 219 -7.98 -40.87 -48.28
C GLU A 219 -8.39 -41.46 -46.92
N ASN A 220 -7.91 -40.88 -45.81
CA ASN A 220 -8.04 -41.43 -44.46
C ASN A 220 -9.10 -40.71 -43.60
N GLY A 221 -9.81 -41.48 -42.77
CA GLY A 221 -10.56 -40.95 -41.63
C GLY A 221 -9.64 -40.26 -40.60
N TYR A 222 -10.16 -39.29 -39.85
CA TYR A 222 -9.41 -38.48 -38.87
C TYR A 222 -8.53 -39.34 -37.95
N ARG A 223 -9.06 -40.47 -37.44
CA ARG A 223 -8.32 -41.38 -36.55
C ARG A 223 -7.25 -42.21 -37.25
N ALA A 224 -7.43 -42.55 -38.53
CA ALA A 224 -6.39 -43.23 -39.30
C ALA A 224 -5.21 -42.28 -39.51
N ASN A 225 -5.47 -41.02 -39.87
CA ASN A 225 -4.46 -39.97 -39.89
C ASN A 225 -3.82 -39.74 -38.52
N LEU A 226 -4.58 -39.74 -37.42
CA LEU A 226 -4.04 -39.64 -36.06
C LEU A 226 -3.07 -40.80 -35.73
N PHE A 227 -3.38 -42.03 -36.14
CA PHE A 227 -2.51 -43.19 -35.96
C PHE A 227 -1.24 -43.09 -36.84
N THR A 228 -1.39 -42.74 -38.12
CA THR A 228 -0.28 -42.51 -39.07
C THR A 228 0.68 -41.43 -38.56
N MET A 229 0.17 -40.25 -38.20
CA MET A 229 0.96 -39.13 -37.67
C MET A 229 1.66 -39.48 -36.34
N ALA A 230 1.06 -40.34 -35.51
CA ALA A 230 1.64 -40.84 -34.27
C ALA A 230 2.54 -42.09 -34.46
N GLY A 231 2.73 -42.59 -35.69
CA GLY A 231 3.51 -43.79 -35.97
C GLY A 231 2.95 -45.07 -35.35
N LEU A 232 1.64 -45.15 -35.15
CA LEU A 232 0.91 -46.37 -34.77
C LEU A 232 0.45 -47.14 -36.01
N VAL A 233 1.42 -47.46 -36.87
CA VAL A 233 1.24 -48.23 -38.10
C VAL A 233 2.05 -49.51 -38.03
N ASP A 234 1.57 -50.53 -38.74
CA ASP A 234 2.38 -51.70 -39.05
C ASP A 234 3.59 -51.33 -39.94
N ARG A 235 4.70 -52.05 -39.79
CA ARG A 235 5.97 -51.73 -40.46
C ARG A 235 5.95 -52.03 -41.96
N ASP A 236 5.32 -53.11 -42.36
CA ASP A 236 5.41 -53.62 -43.73
C ASP A 236 4.32 -53.01 -44.61
N SER A 237 3.11 -52.82 -44.07
CA SER A 237 1.98 -52.20 -44.77
C SER A 237 1.87 -50.67 -44.60
N SER A 238 2.60 -50.07 -43.65
CA SER A 238 2.50 -48.65 -43.26
C SER A 238 1.07 -48.19 -42.93
N ARG A 239 0.19 -49.11 -42.51
CA ARG A 239 -1.23 -48.84 -42.21
C ARG A 239 -1.55 -49.08 -40.72
N PRO A 240 -2.52 -48.34 -40.15
CA PRO A 240 -3.02 -48.64 -38.80
C PRO A 240 -3.62 -50.04 -38.72
N ASP A 241 -3.33 -50.75 -37.62
CA ASP A 241 -3.96 -52.02 -37.26
C ASP A 241 -5.50 -51.84 -37.17
N PRO A 242 -6.30 -52.63 -37.90
CA PRO A 242 -7.75 -52.43 -37.99
C PRO A 242 -8.49 -52.77 -36.68
N VAL A 243 -7.98 -53.72 -35.89
CA VAL A 243 -8.54 -54.10 -34.59
C VAL A 243 -8.28 -52.98 -33.59
N LYS A 244 -7.05 -52.48 -33.53
CA LYS A 244 -6.67 -51.33 -32.67
C LYS A 244 -7.41 -50.06 -33.05
N LEU A 245 -7.57 -49.78 -34.35
CA LEU A 245 -8.33 -48.63 -34.85
C LEU A 245 -9.82 -48.74 -34.49
N SER A 246 -10.41 -49.95 -34.57
CA SER A 246 -11.78 -50.24 -34.12
C SER A 246 -11.94 -50.12 -32.60
N CYS A 247 -10.95 -50.54 -31.82
CA CYS A 247 -10.94 -50.38 -30.37
C CYS A 247 -10.83 -48.92 -29.95
N PHE A 248 -9.93 -48.15 -30.56
CA PHE A 248 -9.82 -46.70 -30.32
C PHE A 248 -11.11 -45.98 -30.73
N ARG A 249 -11.71 -46.33 -31.89
CA ARG A 249 -13.02 -45.83 -32.34
C ARG A 249 -14.09 -46.03 -31.27
N ARG A 250 -14.30 -47.25 -30.80
CA ARG A 250 -15.35 -47.57 -29.82
C ARG A 250 -15.07 -46.91 -28.46
N PHE A 251 -13.80 -46.81 -28.06
CA PHE A 251 -13.42 -46.06 -26.85
C PHE A 251 -13.66 -44.55 -27.00
N THR A 252 -13.45 -43.95 -28.18
CA THR A 252 -13.84 -42.56 -28.45
C THR A 252 -15.33 -42.34 -28.17
N MET A 253 -16.22 -43.28 -28.51
CA MET A 253 -17.66 -43.14 -28.22
C MET A 253 -17.96 -43.03 -26.72
N LEU A 254 -17.13 -43.64 -25.87
CA LEU A 254 -17.24 -43.61 -24.40
C LEU A 254 -16.56 -42.40 -23.75
N ASN A 255 -15.75 -41.66 -24.51
CA ASN A 255 -14.86 -40.62 -24.00
C ASN A 255 -14.96 -39.27 -24.74
N ALA A 256 -15.77 -39.17 -25.80
CA ALA A 256 -15.93 -37.96 -26.62
C ALA A 256 -16.34 -36.73 -25.79
N ASP A 257 -17.22 -36.92 -24.82
CA ASP A 257 -17.57 -35.92 -23.81
C ASP A 257 -17.89 -36.56 -22.44
N HIS A 258 -17.91 -35.75 -21.38
CA HIS A 258 -18.43 -36.12 -20.06
C HIS A 258 -19.02 -34.92 -19.29
N GLY A 259 -19.65 -33.99 -20.01
CA GLY A 259 -20.23 -32.76 -19.46
C GLY A 259 -19.18 -31.89 -18.75
N MET A 260 -19.56 -31.32 -17.61
CA MET A 260 -18.73 -30.42 -16.79
C MET A 260 -17.55 -31.10 -16.05
N ALA A 261 -16.90 -32.07 -16.68
CA ALA A 261 -15.60 -32.59 -16.28
C ALA A 261 -14.52 -31.48 -16.30
N LEU A 262 -13.44 -31.67 -15.53
CA LEU A 262 -12.47 -30.60 -15.27
C LEU A 262 -11.81 -30.03 -16.55
N THR A 263 -11.56 -30.82 -17.60
CA THR A 263 -11.10 -30.28 -18.89
C THR A 263 -12.08 -29.28 -19.50
N VAL A 264 -13.37 -29.62 -19.55
CA VAL A 264 -14.44 -28.78 -20.10
C VAL A 264 -14.62 -27.54 -19.24
N PHE A 265 -14.65 -27.70 -17.91
CA PHE A 265 -14.75 -26.55 -17.01
C PHE A 265 -13.55 -25.60 -17.13
N SER A 266 -12.31 -26.12 -17.25
CA SER A 266 -11.11 -25.30 -17.46
C SER A 266 -11.14 -24.55 -18.80
N THR A 267 -11.58 -25.21 -19.87
CA THR A 267 -11.88 -24.54 -21.16
C THR A 267 -12.91 -23.43 -21.00
N LEU A 268 -14.01 -23.66 -20.27
CA LEU A 268 -15.07 -22.65 -20.12
C LEU A 268 -14.68 -21.50 -19.19
N VAL A 269 -13.88 -21.73 -18.15
CA VAL A 269 -13.25 -20.67 -17.34
C VAL A 269 -12.44 -19.75 -18.26
N THR A 270 -11.57 -20.30 -19.11
CA THR A 270 -10.77 -19.53 -20.08
C THR A 270 -11.65 -18.87 -21.17
N ALA A 271 -12.65 -19.57 -21.70
CA ALA A 271 -13.58 -19.05 -22.70
C ALA A 271 -14.44 -17.90 -22.15
N SER A 272 -14.61 -17.81 -20.83
CA SER A 272 -15.41 -16.77 -20.19
C SER A 272 -14.81 -15.36 -20.29
N SER A 273 -13.52 -15.24 -20.61
CA SER A 273 -12.85 -14.00 -21.05
C SER A 273 -12.84 -13.81 -22.58
N LEU A 274 -13.76 -14.45 -23.30
CA LEU A 274 -13.89 -14.46 -24.77
C LEU A 274 -12.68 -15.01 -25.53
N THR A 275 -11.84 -15.79 -24.84
CA THR A 275 -10.55 -16.31 -25.34
C THR A 275 -10.71 -17.38 -26.44
N ASP A 276 -9.72 -17.45 -27.33
CA ASP A 276 -9.65 -18.35 -28.49
C ASP A 276 -9.62 -19.86 -28.09
N PRO A 277 -10.00 -20.78 -28.99
CA PRO A 277 -10.12 -22.19 -28.65
C PRO A 277 -8.78 -22.92 -28.46
N ILE A 278 -7.66 -22.41 -29.01
CA ILE A 278 -6.32 -23.00 -28.81
C ILE A 278 -5.84 -22.69 -27.38
N SER A 279 -5.97 -21.44 -26.93
CA SER A 279 -5.70 -21.03 -25.54
C SER A 279 -6.63 -21.75 -24.55
N CYS A 280 -7.92 -21.91 -24.89
CA CYS A 280 -8.84 -22.68 -24.06
C CYS A 280 -8.51 -24.19 -24.04
N LEU A 281 -7.85 -24.71 -25.07
CA LEU A 281 -7.33 -26.07 -25.12
C LEU A 281 -6.01 -26.22 -24.36
N ILE A 282 -5.12 -25.22 -24.38
CA ILE A 282 -3.91 -25.14 -23.52
C ILE A 282 -4.30 -25.25 -22.03
N SER A 283 -5.35 -24.53 -21.62
CA SER A 283 -5.97 -24.64 -20.29
C SER A 283 -6.46 -26.07 -19.99
N ALA A 284 -7.19 -26.69 -20.93
CA ALA A 284 -7.66 -28.07 -20.77
C ALA A 284 -6.53 -29.12 -20.75
N VAL A 285 -5.45 -28.94 -21.53
CA VAL A 285 -4.26 -29.80 -21.50
C VAL A 285 -3.62 -29.75 -20.13
N ALA A 286 -3.38 -28.56 -19.57
CA ALA A 286 -2.81 -28.43 -18.23
C ALA A 286 -3.71 -29.09 -17.16
N ALA A 287 -5.02 -28.90 -17.25
CA ALA A 287 -5.99 -29.52 -16.33
C ALA A 287 -6.10 -31.05 -16.48
N ALA A 288 -5.94 -31.59 -17.69
CA ALA A 288 -6.02 -33.02 -17.98
C ALA A 288 -4.92 -33.83 -17.30
N TYR A 289 -3.67 -33.34 -17.34
CA TYR A 289 -2.51 -34.04 -16.78
C TYR A 289 -2.47 -34.07 -15.23
N GLY A 290 -3.38 -33.36 -14.56
CA GLY A 290 -3.50 -33.44 -13.10
C GLY A 290 -3.83 -34.87 -12.62
N PRO A 291 -3.21 -35.37 -11.53
CA PRO A 291 -3.39 -36.75 -11.06
C PRO A 291 -4.78 -37.05 -10.51
N LEU A 292 -5.62 -36.03 -10.31
CA LEU A 292 -7.04 -36.16 -9.95
C LEU A 292 -7.97 -36.10 -11.18
N HIS A 293 -7.42 -36.06 -12.40
CA HIS A 293 -8.15 -36.18 -13.65
C HIS A 293 -7.48 -37.22 -14.57
N PHE A 294 -7.20 -36.97 -15.86
CA PHE A 294 -6.62 -38.00 -16.75
C PHE A 294 -5.23 -38.47 -16.29
N GLY A 295 -4.47 -37.66 -15.55
CA GLY A 295 -3.24 -38.07 -14.86
C GLY A 295 -3.42 -39.20 -13.83
N ALA A 296 -4.67 -39.52 -13.43
CA ALA A 296 -4.98 -40.71 -12.64
C ALA A 296 -4.60 -42.02 -13.37
N THR A 297 -4.62 -42.05 -14.71
CA THR A 297 -4.20 -43.22 -15.50
C THR A 297 -2.70 -43.50 -15.34
N VAL A 298 -1.86 -42.46 -15.43
CA VAL A 298 -0.41 -42.53 -15.18
C VAL A 298 -0.13 -42.94 -13.73
N SER A 299 -0.91 -42.40 -12.79
CA SER A 299 -0.80 -42.68 -11.36
C SER A 299 -1.15 -44.14 -11.05
N ALA A 300 -2.26 -44.65 -11.58
CA ALA A 300 -2.66 -46.05 -11.48
C ALA A 300 -1.60 -46.99 -12.09
N GLN A 301 -1.09 -46.68 -13.29
CA GLN A 301 -0.02 -47.46 -13.93
C GLN A 301 1.29 -47.48 -13.12
N ARG A 302 1.61 -46.42 -12.37
CA ARG A 302 2.70 -46.47 -11.37
C ARG A 302 2.34 -47.37 -10.19
N THR A 303 1.15 -47.21 -9.59
CA THR A 303 0.71 -48.03 -8.44
C THR A 303 0.67 -49.52 -8.76
N LEU A 304 0.23 -49.92 -9.96
CA LEU A 304 0.22 -51.32 -10.40
C LEU A 304 1.64 -51.91 -10.52
N ARG A 305 2.65 -51.09 -10.87
CA ARG A 305 4.07 -51.48 -10.86
C ARG A 305 4.64 -51.59 -9.45
N GLU A 306 4.22 -50.73 -8.52
CA GLU A 306 4.62 -50.77 -7.10
C GLU A 306 4.05 -52.01 -6.38
N ILE A 307 2.80 -52.37 -6.67
CA ILE A 307 2.18 -53.62 -6.17
C ILE A 307 2.88 -54.85 -6.78
N GLY A 308 3.07 -54.84 -8.10
CA GLY A 308 3.86 -55.81 -8.86
C GLY A 308 3.28 -57.23 -8.97
N ARG A 309 2.48 -57.69 -8.01
CA ARG A 309 1.96 -59.07 -7.92
C ARG A 309 0.64 -59.14 -7.13
N THR A 310 -0.22 -60.12 -7.45
CA THR A 310 -1.63 -60.19 -6.99
C THR A 310 -1.80 -60.52 -5.49
N ASP A 311 -0.83 -61.21 -4.89
CA ASP A 311 -0.71 -61.50 -3.45
C ASP A 311 -0.50 -60.24 -2.60
N LYS A 312 0.01 -59.14 -3.16
CA LYS A 312 0.17 -57.84 -2.48
C LYS A 312 -1.07 -56.94 -2.52
N VAL A 313 -2.12 -57.32 -3.22
CA VAL A 313 -3.34 -56.50 -3.31
C VAL A 313 -4.02 -56.27 -1.94
N PRO A 314 -4.14 -57.25 -1.02
CA PRO A 314 -4.74 -57.01 0.30
C PRO A 314 -3.95 -56.01 1.15
N GLU A 315 -2.61 -56.06 1.12
CA GLU A 315 -1.71 -55.11 1.79
C GLU A 315 -2.01 -53.67 1.34
N PHE A 316 -2.04 -53.44 0.01
CA PHE A 316 -2.36 -52.16 -0.60
C PHE A 316 -3.80 -51.68 -0.31
N ILE A 317 -4.78 -52.59 -0.23
CA ILE A 317 -6.16 -52.23 0.12
C ILE A 317 -6.25 -51.71 1.57
N GLU A 318 -5.49 -52.29 2.52
CA GLU A 318 -5.41 -51.74 3.88
C GLU A 318 -4.68 -50.38 3.93
N GLU A 319 -3.61 -50.17 3.15
CA GLU A 319 -2.99 -48.84 3.02
C GLU A 319 -4.00 -47.78 2.53
N VAL A 320 -4.87 -48.13 1.58
CA VAL A 320 -5.94 -47.26 1.08
C VAL A 320 -7.01 -47.01 2.14
N LYS A 321 -7.43 -48.04 2.88
CA LYS A 321 -8.42 -47.93 3.98
C LYS A 321 -7.91 -47.05 5.12
N ASN A 322 -6.61 -47.11 5.40
CA ASN A 322 -5.90 -46.26 6.37
C ASN A 322 -5.54 -44.85 5.83
N GLY A 323 -5.88 -44.54 4.57
CA GLY A 323 -5.64 -43.23 3.95
C GLY A 323 -4.18 -42.95 3.57
N GLN A 324 -3.30 -43.95 3.63
CA GLN A 324 -1.87 -43.83 3.30
C GLN A 324 -1.64 -43.73 1.78
N ARG A 325 -2.47 -44.41 0.97
CA ARG A 325 -2.53 -44.24 -0.50
C ARG A 325 -3.96 -43.98 -0.98
N LYS A 326 -4.10 -43.57 -2.25
CA LYS A 326 -5.39 -43.46 -2.95
C LYS A 326 -5.51 -44.56 -4.01
N LEU A 327 -6.70 -45.15 -4.10
CA LEU A 327 -7.03 -46.07 -5.19
C LEU A 327 -7.49 -45.28 -6.42
N PHE A 328 -6.56 -44.99 -7.33
CA PHE A 328 -6.87 -44.32 -8.59
C PHE A 328 -7.77 -45.19 -9.48
N GLY A 329 -8.77 -44.57 -10.13
CA GLY A 329 -9.79 -45.27 -10.91
C GLY A 329 -11.01 -45.78 -10.10
N TYR A 330 -11.04 -45.61 -8.77
CA TYR A 330 -12.19 -45.97 -7.94
C TYR A 330 -12.97 -44.74 -7.43
N GLY A 331 -14.29 -44.88 -7.41
CA GLY A 331 -15.24 -43.82 -7.11
C GLY A 331 -15.36 -42.80 -8.25
N HIS A 332 -16.44 -42.02 -8.23
CA HIS A 332 -16.65 -40.94 -9.18
C HIS A 332 -17.40 -39.76 -8.54
N ARG A 333 -17.27 -38.57 -9.14
CA ARG A 333 -18.02 -37.37 -8.72
C ARG A 333 -19.52 -37.54 -8.93
N LEU A 334 -19.89 -38.05 -10.11
CA LEU A 334 -21.28 -38.20 -10.58
C LEU A 334 -21.82 -39.62 -10.47
N TYR A 335 -20.98 -40.67 -10.47
CA TYR A 335 -21.45 -42.06 -10.35
C TYR A 335 -21.34 -42.55 -8.91
N LYS A 336 -22.48 -42.96 -8.31
CA LYS A 336 -22.55 -43.67 -7.02
C LYS A 336 -22.79 -45.17 -7.14
N GLY A 337 -23.10 -45.64 -8.35
CA GLY A 337 -23.01 -47.04 -8.76
C GLY A 337 -21.83 -47.26 -9.72
N LEU A 338 -21.81 -48.40 -10.40
CA LEU A 338 -20.85 -48.70 -11.46
C LEU A 338 -20.98 -47.70 -12.62
N ASP A 339 -19.86 -47.17 -13.09
CA ASP A 339 -19.80 -46.28 -14.26
C ASP A 339 -20.28 -47.04 -15.53
N PRO A 340 -21.29 -46.54 -16.27
CA PRO A 340 -21.90 -47.26 -17.38
C PRO A 340 -20.93 -47.57 -18.53
N ARG A 341 -19.77 -46.92 -18.56
CA ARG A 341 -18.72 -47.14 -19.56
C ARG A 341 -17.83 -48.34 -19.24
N VAL A 342 -17.77 -48.82 -18.00
CA VAL A 342 -16.85 -49.90 -17.58
C VAL A 342 -17.12 -51.21 -18.32
N ARG A 343 -18.38 -51.64 -18.45
CA ARG A 343 -18.73 -52.87 -19.18
C ARG A 343 -18.38 -52.77 -20.69
N PRO A 344 -18.72 -51.68 -21.41
CA PRO A 344 -18.19 -51.43 -22.75
C PRO A 344 -16.66 -51.47 -22.86
N ILE A 345 -15.91 -50.90 -21.91
CA ILE A 345 -14.44 -50.94 -21.90
C ILE A 345 -13.93 -52.37 -21.69
N GLN A 346 -14.51 -53.13 -20.76
CA GLN A 346 -14.19 -54.55 -20.55
C GLN A 346 -14.48 -55.40 -21.80
N SER A 347 -15.44 -55.01 -22.66
CA SER A 347 -15.65 -55.63 -23.96
C SER A 347 -14.51 -55.29 -24.94
N ILE A 348 -14.11 -54.02 -25.04
CA ILE A 348 -12.99 -53.58 -25.89
C ILE A 348 -11.67 -54.26 -25.49
N LEU A 349 -11.45 -54.50 -24.19
CA LEU A 349 -10.23 -55.18 -23.70
C LEU A 349 -10.15 -56.67 -24.10
N LYS A 350 -11.28 -57.33 -24.38
CA LYS A 350 -11.30 -58.72 -24.87
C LYS A 350 -10.81 -58.80 -26.32
N ASP A 351 -11.25 -57.87 -27.15
CA ASP A 351 -10.86 -57.76 -28.56
C ASP A 351 -9.38 -57.35 -28.74
N LEU A 352 -8.68 -57.01 -27.64
CA LEU A 352 -7.25 -56.69 -27.58
C LEU A 352 -6.41 -57.83 -26.96
N GLU A 353 -7.02 -58.99 -26.69
CA GLU A 353 -6.39 -60.26 -26.28
C GLU A 353 -5.46 -60.20 -25.04
N LEU A 354 -5.64 -59.23 -24.15
CA LEU A 354 -4.77 -58.91 -23.01
C LEU A 354 -4.69 -59.97 -21.87
N SER A 355 -5.13 -61.19 -22.13
CA SER A 355 -5.20 -62.31 -21.16
C SER A 355 -3.87 -62.67 -20.47
N SER A 356 -2.72 -62.27 -21.03
CA SER A 356 -1.39 -62.45 -20.46
C SER A 356 -0.93 -61.29 -19.58
N ASN A 357 -1.58 -60.12 -19.63
CA ASN A 357 -1.10 -58.89 -19.00
C ASN A 357 -1.14 -58.94 -17.46
N GLN A 358 0.03 -58.94 -16.83
CA GLN A 358 0.20 -59.01 -15.37
C GLN A 358 -0.44 -57.84 -14.62
N TYR A 359 -0.42 -56.62 -15.19
CA TYR A 359 -1.02 -55.45 -14.54
C TYR A 359 -2.55 -55.49 -14.60
N LEU A 360 -3.13 -56.02 -15.68
CA LEU A 360 -4.58 -56.23 -15.79
C LEU A 360 -5.06 -57.22 -14.71
N LYS A 361 -4.32 -58.31 -14.48
CA LYS A 361 -4.62 -59.29 -13.41
C LYS A 361 -4.54 -58.70 -12.00
N ILE A 362 -3.66 -57.71 -11.79
CA ILE A 362 -3.61 -56.95 -10.53
C ILE A 362 -4.84 -56.04 -10.42
N THR A 363 -5.25 -55.35 -11.48
CA THR A 363 -6.48 -54.55 -11.55
C THR A 363 -7.74 -55.39 -11.29
N GLU A 364 -7.86 -56.56 -11.90
CA GLU A 364 -8.97 -57.49 -11.69
C GLU A 364 -9.02 -57.97 -10.22
N ARG A 365 -7.87 -58.33 -9.64
CA ARG A 365 -7.76 -58.72 -8.22
C ARG A 365 -8.07 -57.55 -7.27
N ILE A 366 -7.74 -56.32 -7.65
CA ILE A 366 -8.13 -55.10 -6.90
C ILE A 366 -9.64 -54.93 -6.93
N GLU A 367 -10.31 -55.11 -8.07
CA GLU A 367 -11.78 -55.04 -8.14
C GLU A 367 -12.45 -56.13 -7.28
N GLU A 368 -11.95 -57.37 -7.35
CA GLU A 368 -12.44 -58.49 -6.55
C GLU A 368 -12.38 -58.19 -5.04
N VAL A 369 -11.23 -57.74 -4.54
CA VAL A 369 -11.04 -57.44 -3.11
C VAL A 369 -11.81 -56.17 -2.70
N ALA A 370 -11.76 -55.10 -3.50
CA ALA A 370 -12.42 -53.84 -3.15
C ALA A 370 -13.95 -53.91 -3.24
N SER A 371 -14.52 -54.68 -4.17
CA SER A 371 -15.97 -54.89 -4.25
C SER A 371 -16.49 -55.78 -3.11
N ALA A 372 -15.68 -56.73 -2.63
CA ALA A 372 -15.99 -57.54 -1.46
C ALA A 372 -15.90 -56.75 -0.14
N ASP A 373 -15.06 -55.72 -0.03
CA ASP A 373 -14.80 -55.00 1.22
C ASP A 373 -15.89 -53.97 1.60
N ASP A 374 -16.29 -53.97 2.87
CA ASP A 374 -17.34 -53.14 3.45
C ASP A 374 -17.01 -51.63 3.42
N TYR A 375 -15.73 -51.24 3.44
CA TYR A 375 -15.26 -49.85 3.37
C TYR A 375 -15.69 -49.17 2.08
N PHE A 376 -15.60 -49.88 0.95
CA PHE A 376 -15.88 -49.37 -0.39
C PHE A 376 -17.38 -49.42 -0.67
N ARG A 377 -18.03 -50.55 -0.35
CA ARG A 377 -19.49 -50.72 -0.49
C ARG A 377 -20.26 -49.65 0.28
N ARG A 378 -19.94 -49.39 1.55
CA ARG A 378 -20.59 -48.34 2.37
C ARG A 378 -20.33 -46.90 1.89
N ARG A 379 -19.32 -46.68 1.04
CA ARG A 379 -18.97 -45.36 0.48
C ARG A 379 -19.41 -45.16 -0.98
N GLY A 380 -20.01 -46.18 -1.61
CA GLY A 380 -20.36 -46.13 -3.04
C GLY A 380 -19.13 -46.02 -3.95
N LEU A 381 -18.01 -46.65 -3.58
CA LEU A 381 -16.76 -46.63 -4.35
C LEU A 381 -16.70 -47.84 -5.29
N TYR A 382 -16.98 -47.59 -6.57
CA TYR A 382 -16.96 -48.58 -7.66
C TYR A 382 -15.87 -48.24 -8.69
N PRO A 383 -15.47 -49.18 -9.57
CA PRO A 383 -14.63 -48.86 -10.72
C PRO A 383 -15.26 -47.77 -11.60
N ASN A 384 -14.45 -46.82 -12.04
CA ASN A 384 -14.80 -45.86 -13.09
C ASN A 384 -14.08 -46.20 -14.40
N ALA A 385 -14.42 -45.49 -15.49
CA ALA A 385 -13.86 -45.75 -16.81
C ALA A 385 -12.31 -45.73 -16.88
N ASP A 386 -11.63 -44.93 -16.04
CA ASP A 386 -10.17 -44.77 -16.10
C ASP A 386 -9.43 -46.00 -15.55
N PHE A 387 -10.06 -46.76 -14.65
CA PHE A 387 -9.53 -47.97 -14.02
C PHE A 387 -9.19 -49.08 -15.04
N TYR A 388 -10.07 -49.26 -16.03
CA TYR A 388 -9.86 -50.18 -17.16
C TYR A 388 -9.41 -49.48 -18.45
N GLY A 389 -9.79 -48.21 -18.65
CA GLY A 389 -9.55 -47.49 -19.90
C GLY A 389 -8.08 -47.26 -20.21
N ASN A 390 -7.22 -47.11 -19.19
CA ASN A 390 -5.77 -46.99 -19.39
C ASN A 390 -5.18 -48.20 -20.14
N PHE A 391 -5.71 -49.41 -19.92
CA PHE A 391 -5.23 -50.62 -20.60
C PHE A 391 -5.50 -50.59 -22.11
N VAL A 392 -6.64 -50.03 -22.54
CA VAL A 392 -7.00 -49.88 -23.96
C VAL A 392 -5.92 -49.09 -24.71
N PHE A 393 -5.46 -47.97 -24.14
CA PHE A 393 -4.40 -47.17 -24.73
C PHE A 393 -3.04 -47.89 -24.74
N THR A 394 -2.67 -48.59 -23.67
CA THR A 394 -1.41 -49.36 -23.65
C THR A 394 -1.38 -50.49 -24.67
N ALA A 395 -2.51 -51.18 -24.88
CA ALA A 395 -2.65 -52.28 -25.83
C ALA A 395 -2.58 -51.82 -27.29
N ILE A 396 -3.16 -50.64 -27.57
CA ILE A 396 -3.02 -49.98 -28.87
C ILE A 396 -1.54 -49.66 -29.15
N GLY A 397 -0.80 -49.20 -28.14
CA GLY A 397 0.64 -48.95 -28.22
C GLY A 397 1.06 -47.55 -27.75
N PHE A 398 0.23 -46.87 -26.97
CA PHE A 398 0.60 -45.62 -26.30
C PHE A 398 1.37 -45.91 -25.00
N ASP A 399 2.48 -45.22 -24.80
CA ASP A 399 3.21 -45.25 -23.55
C ASP A 399 2.39 -44.62 -22.41
N PRO A 400 2.46 -45.11 -21.15
CA PRO A 400 1.57 -44.67 -20.09
C PRO A 400 1.54 -43.17 -19.81
N ASP A 401 2.61 -42.44 -20.12
CA ASP A 401 2.71 -41.00 -19.88
C ASP A 401 2.07 -40.11 -20.97
N ILE A 402 1.80 -40.65 -22.17
CA ILE A 402 1.06 -39.93 -23.23
C ILE A 402 -0.45 -40.26 -23.24
N ILE A 403 -0.90 -41.22 -22.43
CA ILE A 403 -2.33 -41.56 -22.26
C ILE A 403 -3.20 -40.33 -21.97
N PRO A 404 -2.83 -39.35 -21.10
CA PRO A 404 -3.65 -38.16 -20.87
C PRO A 404 -3.87 -37.31 -22.13
N ALA A 405 -2.90 -37.24 -23.05
CA ALA A 405 -3.10 -36.59 -24.36
C ALA A 405 -3.89 -37.48 -25.34
N ALA A 406 -3.72 -38.80 -25.31
CA ALA A 406 -4.51 -39.72 -26.14
C ALA A 406 -5.99 -39.71 -25.75
N MET A 407 -6.30 -39.56 -24.46
CA MET A 407 -7.65 -39.30 -23.94
C MET A 407 -8.17 -37.92 -24.37
N LEU A 408 -7.32 -36.89 -24.36
CA LEU A 408 -7.71 -35.54 -24.79
C LEU A 408 -7.97 -35.46 -26.30
N ALA A 409 -7.25 -36.23 -27.13
CA ALA A 409 -7.49 -36.36 -28.57
C ALA A 409 -8.89 -36.91 -28.92
N GLN A 410 -9.58 -37.52 -27.94
CA GLN A 410 -10.96 -37.96 -28.03
C GLN A 410 -11.90 -36.93 -27.37
N ARG A 411 -11.56 -36.45 -26.15
CA ARG A 411 -12.35 -35.48 -25.39
C ARG A 411 -12.43 -34.10 -26.04
N ILE A 412 -11.54 -33.78 -26.98
CA ILE A 412 -11.55 -32.53 -27.75
C ILE A 412 -12.90 -32.28 -28.45
N ILE A 413 -13.64 -33.34 -28.78
CA ILE A 413 -15.01 -33.25 -29.31
C ILE A 413 -15.92 -32.50 -28.34
N GLY A 414 -16.06 -32.98 -27.11
CA GLY A 414 -16.88 -32.36 -26.06
C GLY A 414 -16.38 -30.97 -25.67
N ILE A 415 -15.06 -30.80 -25.56
CA ILE A 415 -14.43 -29.51 -25.25
C ILE A 415 -14.81 -28.45 -26.30
N MET A 416 -14.71 -28.77 -27.59
CA MET A 416 -15.07 -27.87 -28.68
C MET A 416 -16.57 -27.65 -28.80
N ALA A 417 -17.39 -28.67 -28.54
CA ALA A 417 -18.84 -28.54 -28.49
C ALA A 417 -19.28 -27.56 -27.39
N HIS A 418 -18.74 -27.69 -26.17
CA HIS A 418 -19.03 -26.80 -25.06
C HIS A 418 -18.47 -25.38 -25.30
N TRP A 419 -17.26 -25.23 -25.84
CA TRP A 419 -16.71 -23.91 -26.21
C TRP A 419 -17.61 -23.19 -27.23
N ARG A 420 -18.09 -23.91 -28.25
CA ARG A 420 -19.04 -23.40 -29.26
C ARG A 420 -20.37 -23.02 -28.64
N GLU A 421 -20.97 -23.88 -27.83
CA GLU A 421 -22.25 -23.63 -27.14
C GLU A 421 -22.14 -22.36 -26.28
N TYR A 422 -21.02 -22.18 -25.56
CA TYR A 422 -20.75 -21.01 -24.72
C TYR A 422 -20.53 -19.71 -25.52
N MET A 423 -19.77 -19.75 -26.62
CA MET A 423 -19.52 -18.60 -27.49
C MET A 423 -20.77 -18.10 -28.21
N LEU A 424 -21.68 -19.01 -28.58
CA LEU A 424 -22.93 -18.65 -29.27
C LEU A 424 -24.05 -18.24 -28.30
N THR A 425 -24.09 -18.76 -27.08
CA THR A 425 -25.07 -18.37 -26.03
C THR A 425 -24.73 -17.07 -25.29
N ARG A 426 -23.60 -16.43 -25.61
CA ARG A 426 -23.09 -15.20 -24.95
C ARG A 426 -22.85 -15.40 -23.44
N GLY A 427 -22.15 -16.47 -23.07
CA GLY A 427 -21.82 -16.78 -21.67
C GLY A 427 -21.10 -15.64 -20.92
N LYS A 428 -21.32 -15.55 -19.61
CA LYS A 428 -20.83 -14.48 -18.73
C LYS A 428 -19.53 -14.87 -18.01
N LEU A 429 -18.57 -13.95 -17.93
CA LEU A 429 -17.29 -14.10 -17.23
C LEU A 429 -17.40 -14.86 -15.89
N PHE A 430 -16.65 -15.94 -15.73
CA PHE A 430 -16.63 -16.75 -14.51
C PHE A 430 -15.78 -16.08 -13.43
N ARG A 431 -16.41 -15.20 -12.64
CA ARG A 431 -15.78 -14.40 -11.57
C ARG A 431 -16.39 -14.69 -10.19
N PRO A 432 -16.04 -15.83 -9.55
CA PRO A 432 -16.58 -16.21 -8.24
C PRO A 432 -16.06 -15.31 -7.10
N SER A 433 -16.84 -15.20 -6.02
CA SER A 433 -16.40 -14.60 -4.75
C SER A 433 -15.88 -15.65 -3.78
N HIS A 434 -14.88 -15.31 -2.97
CA HIS A 434 -14.43 -16.14 -1.84
C HIS A 434 -15.07 -15.68 -0.51
N ILE A 435 -15.07 -16.53 0.52
CA ILE A 435 -15.22 -16.10 1.91
C ILE A 435 -13.84 -15.67 2.40
N TYR A 436 -13.71 -14.46 2.97
CA TYR A 436 -12.48 -13.99 3.57
C TYR A 436 -12.45 -14.43 5.05
N THR A 437 -11.45 -15.23 5.41
CA THR A 437 -11.28 -15.79 6.77
C THR A 437 -10.03 -15.25 7.47
N GLY A 438 -9.44 -14.16 6.97
CA GLY A 438 -8.37 -13.43 7.64
C GLY A 438 -8.91 -12.47 8.71
N GLU A 439 -8.00 -11.81 9.41
CA GLU A 439 -8.35 -10.73 10.35
C GLU A 439 -8.94 -9.55 9.58
N THR A 440 -10.08 -9.03 10.06
CA THR A 440 -10.83 -7.89 9.46
C THR A 440 -10.67 -6.60 10.24
N GLU A 441 -10.37 -6.70 11.53
CA GLU A 441 -9.74 -5.63 12.29
C GLU A 441 -8.22 -5.77 12.12
N VAL A 442 -7.66 -5.06 11.15
CA VAL A 442 -6.22 -4.81 11.13
C VAL A 442 -5.91 -3.89 12.31
N ASN A 443 -5.63 -4.51 13.45
CA ASN A 443 -5.23 -3.81 14.67
C ASN A 443 -3.78 -3.34 14.48
N GLU A 444 -3.62 -2.26 13.71
CA GLU A 444 -2.33 -1.80 13.19
C GLU A 444 -1.32 -1.59 14.32
N ARG A 445 -0.35 -2.50 14.37
CA ARG A 445 0.75 -2.44 15.32
C ARG A 445 1.74 -1.37 14.85
N TYR A 446 1.38 -0.11 15.11
CA TYR A 446 2.19 1.10 14.95
C TYR A 446 3.64 0.96 15.44
N SER A 447 3.89 0.01 16.34
CA SER A 447 5.24 -0.42 16.66
C SER A 447 5.34 -1.94 16.71
N VAL A 448 6.43 -2.47 16.16
CA VAL A 448 6.85 -3.87 16.29
C VAL A 448 7.22 -4.21 17.75
N PHE A 449 7.47 -3.20 18.59
CA PHE A 449 7.87 -3.38 19.99
C PHE A 449 6.69 -3.64 20.92
N THR A 450 6.81 -4.71 21.70
CA THR A 450 5.91 -4.98 22.84
C THR A 450 5.95 -3.81 23.84
N THR A 451 4.89 -3.66 24.65
CA THR A 451 4.80 -2.59 25.66
C THR A 451 5.97 -2.57 26.64
N ARG A 452 6.59 -3.73 26.93
CA ARG A 452 7.82 -3.81 27.75
C ARG A 452 9.04 -3.25 27.01
N GLN A 453 9.22 -3.59 25.74
CA GLN A 453 10.29 -3.04 24.90
C GLN A 453 10.12 -1.53 24.68
N LYS A 454 8.90 -1.04 24.40
CA LYS A 454 8.58 0.39 24.35
C LYS A 454 9.04 1.12 25.61
N ARG A 455 8.60 0.66 26.78
CA ARG A 455 8.99 1.25 28.08
C ARG A 455 10.51 1.26 28.32
N LEU A 456 11.21 0.19 27.94
CA LEU A 456 12.66 0.11 28.09
C LEU A 456 13.41 1.08 27.14
N ILE A 457 12.96 1.20 25.90
CA ILE A 457 13.51 2.14 24.90
C ILE A 457 13.32 3.59 25.37
N ILE A 458 12.12 3.95 25.83
CA ILE A 458 11.79 5.27 26.36
C ILE A 458 12.59 5.58 27.65
N LEU A 459 12.74 4.61 28.54
CA LEU A 459 13.55 4.78 29.76
C LEU A 459 15.04 4.98 29.43
N ALA A 460 15.59 4.26 28.45
CA ALA A 460 16.96 4.48 27.99
C ALA A 460 17.15 5.88 27.38
N ALA A 461 16.19 6.33 26.57
CA ALA A 461 16.18 7.69 26.00
C ALA A 461 16.10 8.78 27.10
N ALA A 462 15.26 8.59 28.12
CA ALA A 462 15.16 9.49 29.28
C ALA A 462 16.45 9.55 30.11
N ILE A 463 17.09 8.40 30.35
CA ILE A 463 18.39 8.34 31.02
C ILE A 463 19.46 9.05 30.18
N ALA A 464 19.45 8.87 28.86
CA ALA A 464 20.39 9.51 27.96
C ALA A 464 20.24 11.04 27.91
N SER A 465 19.02 11.58 27.91
CA SER A 465 18.78 13.03 27.94
C SER A 465 19.19 13.69 29.26
N THR A 466 19.18 12.94 30.36
CA THR A 466 19.50 13.42 31.72
C THR A 466 20.92 14.03 31.82
N PHE A 467 21.89 13.56 31.03
CA PHE A 467 23.30 13.97 31.13
C PHE A 467 23.55 15.45 30.80
N SER A 468 22.84 16.03 29.82
CA SER A 468 22.98 17.43 29.41
C SER A 468 22.62 18.43 30.52
N PRO A 469 21.41 18.38 31.12
CA PRO A 469 21.08 19.25 32.23
C PRO A 469 21.76 18.88 33.55
N ILE A 470 22.15 17.61 33.81
CA ILE A 470 22.99 17.32 35.00
C ILE A 470 24.31 18.06 34.87
N SER A 471 24.98 17.98 33.72
CA SER A 471 26.29 18.61 33.49
C SER A 471 26.23 20.14 33.50
N ALA A 472 25.09 20.73 33.15
CA ALA A 472 24.84 22.16 33.36
C ALA A 472 24.76 22.50 34.86
N ASN A 473 23.93 21.76 35.63
CA ASN A 473 23.49 22.16 36.97
C ASN A 473 24.38 21.65 38.13
N ILE A 474 25.10 20.54 37.94
CA ILE A 474 26.05 19.98 38.93
C ILE A 474 27.21 20.94 39.26
N TYR A 475 27.42 21.94 38.42
CA TYR A 475 28.46 22.95 38.53
C TYR A 475 28.13 24.08 39.52
N TYR A 476 26.85 24.40 39.74
CA TYR A 476 26.44 25.59 40.51
C TYR A 476 26.95 25.67 41.97
N PRO A 477 27.01 24.58 42.76
CA PRO A 477 27.54 24.66 44.13
C PRO A 477 29.04 24.95 44.18
N ALA A 478 29.80 24.39 43.23
CA ALA A 478 31.25 24.52 43.14
C ALA A 478 31.70 25.90 42.63
N HIS A 479 30.78 26.75 42.17
CA HIS A 479 31.04 28.03 41.50
C HIS A 479 32.01 28.94 42.27
N ASN A 480 31.85 29.03 43.59
CA ASN A 480 32.72 29.84 44.45
C ASN A 480 34.08 29.17 44.69
N SER A 481 34.12 27.84 44.83
CA SER A 481 35.36 27.07 44.99
C SER A 481 36.24 27.17 43.75
N ILE A 482 35.65 27.07 42.55
CA ILE A 482 36.35 27.19 41.26
C ILE A 482 36.86 28.63 41.04
N ALA A 483 36.07 29.63 41.44
CA ALA A 483 36.49 31.03 41.38
C ALA A 483 37.76 31.31 42.22
N VAL A 484 37.84 30.71 43.42
CA VAL A 484 39.01 30.82 44.31
C VAL A 484 40.20 30.00 43.80
N ASP A 485 39.99 28.76 43.35
CA ASP A 485 41.06 27.86 42.90
C ASP A 485 41.75 28.31 41.59
N LEU A 486 41.05 29.09 40.77
CA LEU A 486 41.57 29.62 39.49
C LEU A 486 41.86 31.13 39.50
N ASP A 487 41.78 31.80 40.67
CA ASP A 487 41.95 33.25 40.87
C ASP A 487 41.17 34.12 39.86
N VAL A 488 39.86 33.86 39.75
CA VAL A 488 38.95 34.57 38.83
C VAL A 488 37.64 34.97 39.50
N THR A 489 37.00 36.02 38.98
CA THR A 489 35.72 36.50 39.51
C THR A 489 34.59 35.48 39.29
N SER A 490 33.59 35.49 40.18
CA SER A 490 32.34 34.75 39.99
C SER A 490 31.60 35.12 38.69
N SER A 491 31.89 36.29 38.11
CA SER A 491 31.38 36.72 36.80
C SER A 491 32.03 35.94 35.64
N GLN A 492 33.36 35.76 35.69
CA GLN A 492 34.09 34.90 34.74
C GLN A 492 33.62 33.45 34.85
N ILE A 493 33.40 32.92 36.06
CA ILE A 493 32.84 31.56 36.22
C ILE A 493 31.40 31.47 35.69
N ASN A 494 30.56 32.51 35.82
CA ASN A 494 29.25 32.57 35.14
C ASN A 494 29.37 32.52 33.61
N LEU A 495 30.40 33.14 33.01
CA LEU A 495 30.60 33.07 31.56
C LEU A 495 30.77 31.62 31.06
N THR A 496 31.40 30.74 31.84
CA THR A 496 31.51 29.31 31.50
C THR A 496 30.14 28.61 31.40
N ILE A 497 29.15 29.09 32.14
CA ILE A 497 27.76 28.58 32.14
C ILE A 497 27.02 29.18 30.95
N THR A 498 27.18 30.46 30.66
CA THR A 498 26.61 31.12 29.47
C THR A 498 27.12 30.49 28.17
N THR A 499 28.43 30.25 28.04
CA THR A 499 29.02 29.56 26.89
C THR A 499 28.53 28.13 26.78
N TYR A 500 28.39 27.40 27.90
CA TYR A 500 27.77 26.07 27.91
C TYR A 500 26.33 26.15 27.35
N MET A 501 25.51 27.11 27.78
CA MET A 501 24.11 27.25 27.31
C MET A 501 24.00 27.66 25.84
N ILE A 502 24.89 28.50 25.32
CA ILE A 502 24.93 28.86 23.88
C ILE A 502 25.20 27.61 23.04
N CYS A 503 26.23 26.82 23.40
CA CYS A 503 26.48 25.53 22.75
C CYS A 503 25.35 24.51 22.97
N GLN A 504 24.62 24.61 24.08
CA GLN A 504 23.46 23.75 24.37
C GLN A 504 22.26 24.07 23.46
N GLY A 505 22.18 25.30 22.93
CA GLY A 505 21.19 25.69 21.92
C GLY A 505 21.65 25.35 20.49
N LEU A 506 22.92 25.62 20.17
CA LEU A 506 23.46 25.41 18.82
C LEU A 506 23.68 23.94 18.45
N ALA A 507 24.36 23.17 19.30
CA ALA A 507 24.76 21.81 18.93
C ALA A 507 23.59 20.83 18.67
N PRO A 508 22.41 20.96 19.31
CA PRO A 508 21.25 20.16 18.93
C PRO A 508 20.80 20.37 17.49
N THR A 509 20.94 21.54 16.85
CA THR A 509 20.46 21.70 15.46
C THR A 509 21.30 20.85 14.51
N LEU A 510 22.63 20.92 14.64
CA LEU A 510 23.58 20.08 13.91
C LEU A 510 23.35 18.59 14.20
N THR A 511 23.20 18.24 15.48
CA THR A 511 22.98 16.84 15.89
C THR A 511 21.61 16.33 15.47
N GLY A 512 20.59 17.19 15.43
CA GLY A 512 19.23 16.88 15.03
C GLY A 512 19.14 16.54 13.55
N SER A 513 19.66 17.42 12.69
CA SER A 513 19.76 17.17 11.25
C SER A 513 20.60 15.92 10.94
N PHE A 514 21.76 15.75 11.60
CA PHE A 514 22.57 14.53 11.50
C PHE A 514 21.82 13.27 11.97
N ALA A 515 20.95 13.40 12.98
CA ALA A 515 20.20 12.29 13.54
C ALA A 515 18.94 11.92 12.75
N ASP A 516 18.38 12.86 11.97
CA ASP A 516 17.36 12.60 10.97
C ASP A 516 18.00 11.94 9.72
N GLN A 517 19.12 12.48 9.21
CA GLN A 517 19.85 11.94 8.04
C GLN A 517 20.56 10.59 8.28
N ALA A 518 21.51 10.55 9.22
CA ALA A 518 22.48 9.46 9.36
C ALA A 518 22.17 8.56 10.57
N GLY A 519 21.63 9.11 11.66
CA GLY A 519 21.07 8.24 12.69
C GLY A 519 20.86 8.78 14.10
N ARG A 520 19.71 8.53 14.77
CA ARG A 520 19.51 8.74 16.23
C ARG A 520 20.62 8.07 17.04
N ARG A 521 20.94 6.85 16.64
CA ARG A 521 21.84 5.93 17.34
C ARG A 521 23.32 6.23 17.08
N PRO A 522 23.77 6.39 15.82
CA PRO A 522 25.00 7.10 15.48
C PRO A 522 25.16 8.47 16.17
N ALA A 523 24.11 9.29 16.24
CA ALA A 523 24.15 10.60 16.92
C ALA A 523 24.30 10.46 18.43
N TYR A 524 23.63 9.51 19.10
CA TYR A 524 23.88 9.21 20.51
C TYR A 524 25.33 8.78 20.75
N ILE A 525 25.91 7.96 19.86
CA ILE A 525 27.33 7.56 19.95
C ILE A 525 28.25 8.77 19.79
N LEU A 526 28.03 9.62 18.78
CA LEU A 526 28.81 10.84 18.55
C LEU A 526 28.72 11.80 19.74
N CYS A 527 27.51 12.06 20.25
CA CYS A 527 27.25 12.83 21.47
C CYS A 527 28.08 12.31 22.65
N PHE A 528 27.96 11.02 22.96
CA PHE A 528 28.64 10.46 24.13
C PHE A 528 30.16 10.36 23.97
N LEU A 529 30.69 10.17 22.77
CA LEU A 529 32.14 10.25 22.53
C LEU A 529 32.69 11.65 22.83
N ILE A 530 32.07 12.71 22.27
CA ILE A 530 32.47 14.10 22.51
C ILE A 530 32.32 14.45 24.00
N TYR A 531 31.24 14.01 24.63
CA TYR A 531 30.95 14.24 26.04
C TYR A 531 31.95 13.54 26.98
N ILE A 532 32.29 12.26 26.76
CA ILE A 532 33.25 11.54 27.61
C ILE A 532 34.63 12.17 27.47
N ALA A 533 35.09 12.45 26.24
CA ALA A 533 36.38 13.09 25.98
C ALA A 533 36.51 14.46 26.66
N SER A 534 35.46 15.31 26.57
CA SER A 534 35.47 16.62 27.21
C SER A 534 35.39 16.56 28.75
N ASN A 535 34.70 15.58 29.34
CA ASN A 535 34.73 15.40 30.81
C ASN A 535 36.11 14.96 31.31
N VAL A 536 36.76 14.01 30.64
CA VAL A 536 38.14 13.61 31.00
C VAL A 536 39.12 14.78 30.84
N ALA A 537 38.96 15.59 29.79
CA ALA A 537 39.76 16.81 29.62
C ALA A 537 39.48 17.84 30.73
N LEU A 538 38.21 18.12 31.07
CA LEU A 538 37.82 19.06 32.13
C LEU A 538 38.37 18.66 33.50
N ALA A 539 38.37 17.36 33.81
CA ALA A 539 38.86 16.81 35.07
C ALA A 539 40.38 16.95 35.29
N LEU A 540 41.12 17.40 34.26
CA LEU A 540 42.56 17.61 34.24
C LEU A 540 42.96 19.10 34.07
N GLN A 541 42.01 20.04 34.15
CA GLN A 541 42.30 21.47 33.94
C GLN A 541 42.62 22.23 35.23
N HIS A 542 43.64 23.09 35.11
CA HIS A 542 44.01 24.12 36.10
C HIS A 542 44.08 25.51 35.45
N SER A 543 43.24 25.77 34.44
CA SER A 543 43.31 26.99 33.61
C SER A 543 41.93 27.44 33.14
N TYR A 544 41.57 28.68 33.46
CA TYR A 544 40.25 29.26 33.16
C TYR A 544 39.90 29.29 31.66
N PRO A 545 40.79 29.70 30.72
CA PRO A 545 40.50 29.63 29.29
C PRO A 545 40.24 28.20 28.78
N ALA A 546 40.96 27.21 29.30
CA ALA A 546 40.76 25.81 28.94
C ALA A 546 39.44 25.26 29.50
N LEU A 547 39.10 25.60 30.75
CA LEU A 547 37.81 25.31 31.37
C LEU A 547 36.64 25.89 30.53
N LEU A 548 36.75 27.15 30.10
CA LEU A 548 35.74 27.83 29.27
C LEU A 548 35.51 27.13 27.92
N ILE A 549 36.60 26.78 27.21
CA ILE A 549 36.52 26.09 25.90
C ILE A 549 35.99 24.66 26.06
N LEU A 550 36.49 23.92 27.06
CA LEU A 550 36.07 22.52 27.24
C LEU A 550 34.63 22.41 27.77
N ARG A 551 34.11 23.40 28.52
CA ARG A 551 32.68 23.50 28.85
C ARG A 551 31.81 23.69 27.60
N ALA A 552 32.27 24.44 26.61
CA ALA A 552 31.59 24.54 25.31
C ALA A 552 31.48 23.16 24.63
N ILE A 553 32.60 22.42 24.57
CA ILE A 553 32.67 21.09 23.94
C ILE A 553 31.83 20.05 24.72
N GLN A 554 31.83 20.10 26.06
CA GLN A 554 30.99 19.26 26.92
C GLN A 554 29.49 19.46 26.66
N SER A 555 29.08 20.71 26.40
CA SER A 555 27.72 21.03 25.99
C SER A 555 27.39 20.51 24.59
N THR A 556 28.31 20.66 23.63
CA THR A 556 28.17 20.10 22.27
C THR A 556 27.97 18.58 22.30
N GLY A 557 28.74 17.86 23.11
CA GLY A 557 28.59 16.41 23.25
C GLY A 557 27.28 15.99 23.92
N SER A 558 26.87 16.66 25.00
CA SER A 558 25.69 16.23 25.77
C SER A 558 24.35 16.72 25.21
N SER A 559 24.28 17.94 24.68
CA SER A 559 23.01 18.64 24.42
C SER A 559 22.09 17.94 23.41
N GLY A 560 22.66 17.33 22.36
CA GLY A 560 21.89 16.59 21.35
C GLY A 560 21.06 15.44 21.91
N THR A 561 21.51 14.78 22.99
CA THR A 561 20.81 13.65 23.64
C THR A 561 19.39 13.98 24.08
N VAL A 562 19.09 15.26 24.33
CA VAL A 562 17.77 15.78 24.70
C VAL A 562 16.81 15.75 23.51
N ALA A 563 17.24 16.24 22.34
CA ALA A 563 16.44 16.22 21.13
C ALA A 563 16.24 14.79 20.60
N LEU A 564 17.30 13.97 20.70
CA LEU A 564 17.27 12.54 20.35
C LEU A 564 16.27 11.73 21.20
N ALA A 565 16.09 12.09 22.48
CA ALA A 565 15.23 11.33 23.37
C ALA A 565 13.76 11.50 23.02
N SER A 566 13.31 12.74 22.83
CA SER A 566 11.97 13.06 22.32
C SER A 566 11.73 12.43 20.94
N ALA A 567 12.79 12.24 20.14
CA ALA A 567 12.69 11.56 18.85
C ALA A 567 12.44 10.07 18.94
N VAL A 568 13.21 9.36 19.75
CA VAL A 568 12.96 7.94 20.02
C VAL A 568 11.57 7.71 20.62
N ALA A 569 10.96 8.73 21.27
CA ALA A 569 9.58 8.67 21.73
C ALA A 569 8.54 8.90 20.61
N ALA A 570 8.78 9.84 19.70
CA ALA A 570 7.95 10.06 18.52
C ALA A 570 7.91 8.83 17.61
N ASP A 571 9.11 8.29 17.29
CA ASP A 571 9.36 7.18 16.36
C ASP A 571 8.76 5.82 16.82
N VAL A 572 8.22 5.72 18.05
CA VAL A 572 7.83 4.42 18.70
C VAL A 572 6.41 4.42 19.35
N ILE A 573 5.82 5.59 19.63
CA ILE A 573 4.60 5.72 20.46
C ILE A 573 3.47 6.43 19.71
N THR A 574 2.28 5.81 19.66
CA THR A 574 1.08 6.40 19.03
C THR A 574 0.58 7.61 19.80
N SER A 575 -0.01 8.58 19.10
CA SER A 575 -0.60 9.79 19.67
C SER A 575 -1.61 9.52 20.82
N ALA A 576 -2.24 8.34 20.84
CA ALA A 576 -3.18 7.90 21.88
C ALA A 576 -2.54 7.37 23.19
N GLU A 577 -1.23 7.13 23.23
CA GLU A 577 -0.45 6.89 24.46
C GLU A 577 0.77 7.83 24.62
N ARG A 578 1.01 8.73 23.65
CA ARG A 578 2.22 9.55 23.57
C ARG A 578 2.41 10.51 24.74
N GLY A 579 1.34 11.03 25.36
CA GLY A 579 1.46 11.95 26.50
C GLY A 579 2.21 11.34 27.69
N THR A 580 1.85 10.10 28.04
CA THR A 580 2.50 9.34 29.12
C THR A 580 3.97 9.01 28.84
N TYR A 581 4.32 8.63 27.61
CA TYR A 581 5.71 8.29 27.30
C TYR A 581 6.60 9.52 27.09
N MET A 582 6.08 10.60 26.50
CA MET A 582 6.80 11.88 26.39
C MET A 582 7.10 12.47 27.76
N SER A 583 6.20 12.38 28.74
CA SER A 583 6.49 12.89 30.09
C SER A 583 7.57 12.07 30.81
N ILE A 584 7.65 10.75 30.58
CA ILE A 584 8.78 9.91 31.02
C ILE A 584 10.09 10.34 30.33
N THR A 585 10.07 10.66 29.04
CA THR A 585 11.24 11.15 28.29
C THR A 585 11.73 12.51 28.79
N SER A 586 10.82 13.42 29.13
CA SER A 586 11.13 14.71 29.77
C SER A 586 11.66 14.56 31.20
N LEU A 587 11.26 13.51 31.92
CA LEU A 587 11.50 13.34 33.36
C LEU A 587 12.98 13.47 33.76
N GLY A 588 13.87 12.91 32.94
CA GLY A 588 15.32 13.04 33.09
C GLY A 588 15.83 14.49 32.96
N ASN A 589 15.28 15.26 32.02
CA ASN A 589 15.69 16.65 31.80
C ASN A 589 15.38 17.58 32.96
N ILE A 590 14.30 17.31 33.70
CA ILE A 590 13.73 18.26 34.66
C ILE A 590 14.03 17.84 36.12
N LEU A 591 14.28 16.55 36.40
CA LEU A 591 14.90 16.14 37.67
C LEU A 591 16.39 16.56 37.77
N ALA A 592 17.08 16.62 36.63
CA ALA A 592 18.50 16.93 36.54
C ALA A 592 18.92 18.27 37.22
N PRO A 593 18.20 19.39 37.05
CA PRO A 593 18.43 20.63 37.80
C PRO A 593 18.33 20.51 39.33
N SER A 594 17.67 19.48 39.86
CA SER A 594 17.54 19.26 41.31
C SER A 594 18.58 18.26 41.84
N LEU A 595 18.88 17.21 41.08
CA LEU A 595 19.88 16.20 41.47
C LEU A 595 21.33 16.68 41.25
N GLY A 596 21.56 17.50 40.23
CA GLY A 596 22.87 18.08 39.91
C GLY A 596 23.48 18.81 41.11
N PRO A 597 22.85 19.88 41.64
CA PRO A 597 23.42 20.66 42.75
C PRO A 597 23.68 19.85 44.02
N ILE A 598 22.88 18.81 44.31
CA ILE A 598 23.10 17.94 45.48
C ILE A 598 24.39 17.12 45.31
N LEU A 599 24.57 16.50 44.13
CA LEU A 599 25.78 15.73 43.81
C LEU A 599 27.01 16.63 43.69
N GLY A 600 26.87 17.80 43.08
CA GLY A 600 27.95 18.77 42.88
C GLY A 600 28.47 19.36 44.19
N GLY A 601 27.58 19.66 45.13
CA GLY A 601 27.94 20.11 46.47
C GLY A 601 28.77 19.06 47.19
N ALA A 602 28.26 17.84 47.30
CA ALA A 602 28.97 16.73 47.97
C ALA A 602 30.32 16.39 47.30
N LEU A 603 30.39 16.36 45.98
CA LEU A 603 31.65 16.11 45.27
C LEU A 603 32.67 17.24 45.49
N SER A 604 32.25 18.50 45.39
CA SER A 604 33.15 19.65 45.59
C SER A 604 33.59 19.83 47.04
N GLU A 605 32.74 19.49 48.03
CA GLU A 605 33.00 19.64 49.46
C GLU A 605 33.99 18.56 49.98
N TYR A 606 33.85 17.30 49.53
CA TYR A 606 34.66 16.19 50.04
C TYR A 606 35.82 15.75 49.14
N LEU A 607 35.77 16.03 47.82
CA LEU A 607 36.73 15.50 46.83
C LEU A 607 37.29 16.58 45.86
N GLY A 608 36.98 17.85 46.09
CA GLY A 608 37.39 18.96 45.21
C GLY A 608 36.58 19.03 43.91
N TRP A 609 36.55 20.21 43.27
CA TRP A 609 35.64 20.47 42.14
C TRP A 609 35.96 19.63 40.90
N GLN A 610 37.21 19.24 40.69
CA GLN A 610 37.64 18.39 39.57
C GLN A 610 36.97 17.00 39.62
N SER A 611 36.61 16.51 40.81
CA SER A 611 35.93 15.21 40.99
C SER A 611 34.55 15.16 40.32
N ILE A 612 33.90 16.30 40.12
CA ILE A 612 32.63 16.43 39.39
C ILE A 612 32.79 15.89 37.96
N PHE A 613 33.88 16.26 37.28
CA PHE A 613 34.10 15.86 35.88
C PHE A 613 34.52 14.38 35.76
N TRP A 614 35.27 13.86 36.73
CA TRP A 614 35.52 12.41 36.82
C TRP A 614 34.22 11.61 37.04
N PHE A 615 33.35 12.06 37.95
CA PHE A 615 32.04 11.44 38.18
C PHE A 615 31.16 11.42 36.92
N LEU A 616 31.17 12.51 36.14
CA LEU A 616 30.43 12.61 34.88
C LEU A 616 31.00 11.71 33.77
N ALA A 617 32.32 11.44 33.76
CA ALA A 617 32.98 10.56 32.79
C ALA A 617 32.73 9.06 33.04
N ILE A 618 32.66 8.64 34.31
CA ILE A 618 32.70 7.22 34.72
C ILE A 618 31.39 6.44 34.44
N LYS A 619 30.29 7.09 34.04
CA LYS A 619 28.93 6.52 34.13
C LYS A 619 28.16 6.32 32.80
N ILE A 620 28.80 5.87 31.72
CA ILE A 620 28.11 5.56 30.44
C ILE A 620 28.56 4.22 29.85
N ASN A 621 27.59 3.37 29.44
CA ASN A 621 27.82 2.14 28.68
C ASN A 621 27.12 2.24 27.31
N PRO A 622 27.85 2.23 26.17
CA PRO A 622 27.29 2.59 24.86
C PRO A 622 26.63 1.45 24.06
N LEU A 623 26.71 0.19 24.51
CA LEU A 623 26.62 -0.97 23.60
C LEU A 623 25.22 -1.48 23.19
N TYR A 624 24.10 -0.90 23.67
CA TYR A 624 22.75 -1.40 23.31
C TYR A 624 22.04 -0.60 22.21
N THR A 625 22.68 0.44 21.68
CA THR A 625 22.02 1.51 20.92
C THR A 625 22.47 1.55 19.44
N LEU A 626 22.26 0.46 18.67
CA LEU A 626 22.58 0.41 17.21
C LEU A 626 21.50 -0.03 16.15
N SER A 627 20.18 0.05 16.41
CA SER A 627 19.11 -0.10 15.40
C SER A 627 17.85 0.73 15.71
N LEU A 628 17.09 1.18 14.70
CA LEU A 628 15.80 1.91 14.82
C LEU A 628 15.94 3.42 15.12
N LEU A 629 15.15 4.17 14.34
CA LEU A 629 15.55 5.43 13.72
C LEU A 629 14.48 5.86 12.68
N PHE A 630 14.46 7.15 12.31
CA PHE A 630 13.73 7.76 11.18
C PHE A 630 12.22 7.93 11.46
N HIS A 631 11.49 8.92 10.93
CA HIS A 631 11.82 10.18 10.19
C HIS A 631 10.58 11.07 10.12
N LEU A 632 10.69 12.42 10.18
CA LEU A 632 9.59 13.32 10.62
C LEU A 632 9.98 14.85 10.20
N PRO A 633 9.16 15.89 9.75
CA PRO A 633 9.45 17.42 9.90
C PRO A 633 8.42 18.55 10.49
N THR A 634 8.65 19.35 11.60
CA THR A 634 7.71 20.23 12.46
C THR A 634 7.99 21.77 12.58
N GLY A 635 7.00 22.67 12.58
CA GLY A 635 7.20 24.14 12.64
C GLY A 635 7.01 24.88 13.98
N LEU A 636 5.78 25.16 14.39
CA LEU A 636 5.45 26.47 15.00
C LEU A 636 5.55 26.59 16.54
N ILE A 637 5.25 25.53 17.31
CA ILE A 637 5.09 25.63 18.78
C ILE A 637 6.45 25.78 19.53
N LEU A 638 7.56 25.75 18.79
CA LEU A 638 8.93 25.89 19.25
C LEU A 638 9.16 27.20 20.01
N LEU A 639 8.56 28.28 19.48
CA LEU A 639 8.72 29.63 20.00
C LEU A 639 8.12 29.77 21.40
N THR A 640 6.92 29.24 21.61
CA THR A 640 6.19 29.25 22.89
C THR A 640 6.98 28.54 23.98
N ASN A 641 7.52 27.36 23.66
CA ASN A 641 8.19 26.50 24.63
C ASN A 641 9.53 27.09 25.11
N GLY A 642 10.19 27.89 24.28
CA GLY A 642 11.43 28.58 24.65
C GLY A 642 11.25 29.67 25.71
N LEU A 643 10.20 30.49 25.59
CA LEU A 643 9.89 31.60 26.51
C LEU A 643 9.58 31.12 27.95
N ILE A 644 8.85 30.01 28.07
CA ILE A 644 8.51 29.39 29.37
C ILE A 644 9.76 28.89 30.09
N PHE A 645 10.70 28.28 29.37
CA PHE A 645 11.93 27.74 29.95
C PHE A 645 12.94 28.84 30.32
N ALA A 646 12.97 29.95 29.56
CA ALA A 646 13.78 31.12 29.93
C ALA A 646 13.34 31.71 31.28
N SER A 647 12.03 31.76 31.53
CA SER A 647 11.45 32.19 32.80
C SER A 647 11.81 31.27 33.97
N TYR A 648 12.04 29.98 33.72
CA TYR A 648 12.53 29.02 34.72
C TYR A 648 14.01 29.25 35.05
N TYR A 649 14.88 29.40 34.04
CA TYR A 649 16.32 29.65 34.24
C TYR A 649 16.60 31.00 34.94
N ALA A 650 15.77 32.02 34.69
CA ALA A 650 15.81 33.29 35.41
C ALA A 650 15.67 33.14 36.93
N ILE A 651 14.93 32.13 37.40
CA ILE A 651 14.71 31.88 38.83
C ILE A 651 15.83 30.99 39.39
N THR A 652 16.18 29.90 38.70
CA THR A 652 17.19 28.94 39.19
C THR A 652 18.59 29.55 39.28
N ALA A 653 18.99 30.41 38.34
CA ALA A 653 20.31 31.06 38.36
C ALA A 653 20.48 32.07 39.50
N GLY A 654 19.40 32.79 39.87
CA GLY A 654 19.43 33.73 40.99
C GLY A 654 19.46 33.06 42.37
N LEU A 655 18.81 31.89 42.49
CA LEU A 655 18.47 31.26 43.76
C LEU A 655 19.67 30.98 44.69
N PRO A 656 20.83 30.44 44.27
CA PRO A 656 21.97 30.21 45.17
C PRO A 656 22.45 31.50 45.86
N SER A 657 22.56 32.59 45.11
CA SER A 657 23.00 33.89 45.63
C SER A 657 21.98 34.50 46.61
N GLN A 658 20.68 34.33 46.36
CA GLN A 658 19.61 34.78 47.25
C GLN A 658 19.57 33.94 48.53
N LEU A 659 19.66 32.61 48.44
CA LEU A 659 19.64 31.74 49.61
C LEU A 659 20.86 31.94 50.52
N ARG A 660 22.06 32.15 49.95
CA ARG A 660 23.28 32.41 50.72
C ARG A 660 23.28 33.79 51.39
N SER A 661 22.71 34.81 50.75
CA SER A 661 22.66 36.18 51.30
C SER A 661 21.49 36.44 52.25
N ILE A 662 20.32 35.83 52.04
CA ILE A 662 19.12 36.05 52.86
C ILE A 662 19.08 35.09 54.07
N TYR A 663 19.53 33.84 53.91
CA TYR A 663 19.41 32.79 54.94
C TYR A 663 20.76 32.18 55.39
N GLY A 664 21.90 32.66 54.87
CA GLY A 664 23.23 32.24 55.34
C GLY A 664 23.60 30.76 55.08
N LEU A 665 22.94 30.11 54.11
CA LEU A 665 23.10 28.67 53.89
C LEU A 665 24.49 28.27 53.35
N SER A 666 25.00 27.13 53.80
CA SER A 666 26.16 26.43 53.22
C SER A 666 25.82 25.78 51.87
N ASP A 667 26.82 25.44 51.07
CA ASP A 667 26.60 24.99 49.68
C ASP A 667 25.84 23.65 49.58
N LEU A 668 25.98 22.74 50.55
CA LEU A 668 25.13 21.56 50.69
C LEU A 668 23.67 21.93 51.03
N ASN A 669 23.44 22.88 51.94
CA ASN A 669 22.09 23.33 52.32
C ASN A 669 21.39 24.11 51.19
N ILE A 670 22.16 24.82 50.36
CA ILE A 670 21.70 25.41 49.10
C ILE A 670 21.30 24.27 48.14
N GLY A 671 22.13 23.24 47.97
CA GLY A 671 21.81 22.06 47.15
C GLY A 671 20.51 21.36 47.58
N LEU A 672 20.32 21.12 48.87
CA LEU A 672 19.09 20.53 49.43
C LEU A 672 17.83 21.39 49.17
N SER A 673 17.99 22.72 49.05
CA SER A 673 16.88 23.64 48.78
C SER A 673 16.27 23.48 47.37
N PHE A 674 16.92 22.74 46.47
CA PHE A 674 16.37 22.38 45.15
C PHE A 674 15.42 21.16 45.17
N ILE A 675 15.31 20.41 46.28
CA ILE A 675 14.44 19.22 46.36
C ILE A 675 12.95 19.54 46.08
N PRO A 676 12.34 20.61 46.63
CA PRO A 676 10.95 20.96 46.33
C PRO A 676 10.71 21.34 44.86
N MET A 677 11.71 21.92 44.21
CA MET A 677 11.70 22.24 42.77
C MET A 677 11.55 20.96 41.93
N GLY A 678 12.33 19.94 42.25
CA GLY A 678 12.28 18.61 41.62
C GLY A 678 11.01 17.82 41.94
N ALA A 679 10.46 17.98 43.14
CA ALA A 679 9.20 17.33 43.53
C ALA A 679 7.99 17.90 42.75
N GLY A 680 7.89 19.24 42.62
CA GLY A 680 6.84 19.88 41.83
C GLY A 680 6.91 19.51 40.35
N THR A 681 8.13 19.48 39.82
CA THR A 681 8.46 18.93 38.49
C THR A 681 7.95 17.50 38.29
N LEU A 682 8.27 16.58 39.21
CA LEU A 682 7.99 15.15 39.08
C LEU A 682 6.49 14.88 39.05
N LEU A 683 5.76 15.49 40.00
CA LEU A 683 4.31 15.39 40.08
C LEU A 683 3.64 15.99 38.84
N SER A 684 4.16 17.10 38.32
CA SER A 684 3.68 17.75 37.10
C SER A 684 3.83 16.85 35.86
N ALA A 685 4.99 16.21 35.67
CA ALA A 685 5.21 15.29 34.56
C ALA A 685 4.28 14.07 34.60
N THR A 686 4.06 13.48 35.79
CA THR A 686 3.19 12.31 35.94
C THR A 686 1.70 12.64 35.84
N PHE A 687 1.25 13.71 36.49
CA PHE A 687 -0.17 14.08 36.54
C PHE A 687 -0.66 14.53 35.16
N ASN A 688 0.05 15.49 34.53
CA ASN A 688 -0.40 16.05 33.25
C ASN A 688 -0.40 15.01 32.13
N GLY A 689 0.60 14.11 32.06
CA GLY A 689 0.62 13.04 31.05
C GLY A 689 -0.64 12.17 31.06
N ILE A 690 -1.11 11.81 32.26
CA ILE A 690 -2.37 11.04 32.45
C ILE A 690 -3.59 11.87 32.05
N THR A 691 -3.66 13.14 32.45
CA THR A 691 -4.79 14.04 32.12
C THR A 691 -4.90 14.29 30.61
N ILE A 692 -3.77 14.46 29.92
CA ILE A 692 -3.68 14.67 28.46
C ILE A 692 -4.18 13.44 27.70
N ASP A 693 -3.68 12.24 28.04
CA ASP A 693 -4.09 11.00 27.37
C ASP A 693 -5.56 10.65 27.67
N TRP A 694 -6.06 10.98 28.87
CA TRP A 694 -7.49 10.85 29.20
C TRP A 694 -8.37 11.79 28.36
N ASN A 695 -8.03 13.08 28.25
CA ASN A 695 -8.83 14.04 27.49
C ASN A 695 -8.87 13.69 25.99
N TYR A 696 -7.72 13.32 25.43
CA TYR A 696 -7.59 12.89 24.04
C TYR A 696 -8.47 11.66 23.72
N ARG A 697 -8.40 10.62 24.57
CA ARG A 697 -9.25 9.42 24.43
C ARG A 697 -10.74 9.72 24.62
N ARG A 698 -11.09 10.66 25.52
CA ARG A 698 -12.47 11.10 25.75
C ARG A 698 -13.07 11.81 24.53
N MET A 699 -12.28 12.59 23.79
CA MET A 699 -12.74 13.25 22.57
C MET A 699 -12.86 12.25 21.40
N ILE A 700 -11.87 11.38 21.16
CA ILE A 700 -11.97 10.32 20.14
C ILE A 700 -13.16 9.37 20.39
N ALA A 701 -13.50 9.09 21.66
CA ALA A 701 -14.68 8.30 22.00
C ALA A 701 -16.01 8.99 21.66
N LYS A 702 -16.00 10.30 21.41
CA LYS A 702 -17.18 11.12 21.09
C LYS A 702 -17.36 11.31 19.58
N ASP A 703 -16.29 11.61 18.85
CA ASP A 703 -16.34 11.95 17.41
C ASP A 703 -16.06 10.73 16.50
N ARG A 704 -16.61 9.57 16.87
CA ARG A 704 -16.40 8.25 16.22
C ARG A 704 -16.81 8.15 14.74
N GLN A 705 -17.45 9.16 14.17
CA GLN A 705 -17.91 9.17 12.77
C GLN A 705 -17.02 10.01 11.85
N ASP A 706 -16.12 10.84 12.39
CA ASP A 706 -15.40 11.88 11.64
C ASP A 706 -13.93 11.96 12.10
N MET A 707 -13.23 10.82 12.01
CA MET A 707 -11.87 10.64 12.51
C MET A 707 -10.81 11.42 11.71
N GLU A 708 -11.13 11.82 10.49
CA GLU A 708 -10.23 12.52 9.57
C GLU A 708 -10.13 14.02 9.88
N ASN A 709 -11.17 14.60 10.50
CA ASN A 709 -11.23 16.00 10.93
C ASN A 709 -10.87 16.24 12.42
N PHE A 710 -10.17 15.29 13.08
CA PHE A 710 -9.93 15.38 14.52
C PHE A 710 -8.92 16.47 14.92
N GLU A 711 -9.40 17.56 15.51
CA GLU A 711 -8.62 18.73 15.95
C GLU A 711 -7.71 18.43 17.18
N ILE A 712 -6.56 17.78 16.92
CA ILE A 712 -5.54 17.42 17.93
C ILE A 712 -5.15 18.62 18.80
N GLU A 713 -5.05 19.81 18.19
CA GLU A 713 -4.75 21.07 18.89
C GLU A 713 -5.71 21.32 20.06
N LYS A 714 -7.03 21.32 19.80
CA LYS A 714 -8.04 21.56 20.85
C LYS A 714 -8.00 20.46 21.91
N ALA A 715 -7.74 19.21 21.52
CA ALA A 715 -7.63 18.08 22.43
C ALA A 715 -6.43 18.18 23.41
N ARG A 716 -5.31 18.79 23.00
CA ARG A 716 -4.13 19.04 23.88
C ARG A 716 -4.22 20.40 24.60
N LEU A 717 -4.55 21.48 23.88
CA LEU A 717 -4.62 22.85 24.42
C LEU A 717 -5.74 23.04 25.46
N GLY A 718 -6.81 22.24 25.39
CA GLY A 718 -7.86 22.22 26.41
C GLY A 718 -7.36 21.85 27.82
N VAL A 719 -6.23 21.15 27.92
CA VAL A 719 -5.53 20.87 29.21
C VAL A 719 -4.42 21.91 29.47
N GLY A 720 -3.76 22.39 28.43
CA GLY A 720 -2.64 23.34 28.53
C GLY A 720 -3.04 24.75 28.97
N GLY A 721 -4.06 25.34 28.34
CA GLY A 721 -4.46 26.74 28.55
C GLY A 721 -4.66 27.13 30.03
N PRO A 722 -5.39 26.34 30.85
CA PRO A 722 -5.54 26.59 32.28
C PRO A 722 -4.22 26.62 33.06
N MET A 723 -3.25 25.77 32.71
CA MET A 723 -1.95 25.72 33.39
C MET A 723 -1.08 26.93 33.03
N THR A 724 -1.09 27.37 31.76
CA THR A 724 -0.41 28.60 31.32
C THR A 724 -0.91 29.83 32.07
N LEU A 725 -2.22 29.91 32.33
CA LEU A 725 -2.86 31.03 33.03
C LEU A 725 -2.57 31.06 34.54
N LEU A 726 -2.23 29.92 35.15
CA LEU A 726 -1.93 29.82 36.57
C LEU A 726 -0.44 30.11 36.90
N ALA A 727 0.47 29.86 35.97
CA ALA A 727 1.92 30.00 36.18
C ALA A 727 2.42 31.42 36.60
N PRO A 728 1.84 32.55 36.14
CA PRO A 728 2.31 33.89 36.52
C PRO A 728 2.11 34.24 38.00
N LEU A 729 1.06 33.71 38.63
CA LEU A 729 0.61 34.14 39.96
C LEU A 729 1.58 33.72 41.10
N PRO A 730 2.10 32.48 41.16
CA PRO A 730 3.15 32.10 42.12
C PRO A 730 4.45 32.92 41.96
N ILE A 731 4.82 33.29 40.73
CA ILE A 731 6.02 34.11 40.44
C ILE A 731 5.84 35.52 41.02
N LEU A 732 4.66 36.13 40.85
CA LEU A 732 4.33 37.43 41.43
C LEU A 732 4.41 37.43 42.97
N ILE A 733 3.90 36.38 43.62
CA ILE A 733 3.95 36.24 45.08
C ILE A 733 5.40 36.11 45.56
N TYR A 734 6.24 35.33 44.88
CA TYR A 734 7.68 35.22 45.18
C TYR A 734 8.41 36.58 45.00
N ALA A 735 8.13 37.29 43.90
CA ALA A 735 8.73 38.59 43.59
C ALA A 735 8.42 39.64 44.66
N ILE A 736 7.17 39.71 45.14
CA ILE A 736 6.74 40.69 46.15
C ILE A 736 7.30 40.34 47.53
N THR A 737 7.30 39.07 47.94
CA THR A 737 7.62 38.64 49.31
C THR A 737 9.11 38.49 49.60
N THR A 738 9.95 38.18 48.63
CA THR A 738 11.37 37.84 48.90
C THR A 738 12.21 39.02 49.42
N PRO A 739 12.15 40.26 48.87
CA PRO A 739 13.00 41.37 49.33
C PRO A 739 12.30 42.27 50.36
N THR A 740 11.90 41.70 51.51
CA THR A 740 11.40 42.45 52.67
C THR A 740 12.41 42.41 53.83
N PRO A 741 12.49 43.44 54.70
CA PRO A 741 13.42 43.44 55.85
C PRO A 741 13.23 42.25 56.80
N ASN A 742 11.99 41.77 56.92
CA ASN A 742 11.68 40.45 57.47
C ASN A 742 11.40 39.52 56.27
N PRO A 743 12.33 38.63 55.88
CA PRO A 743 12.05 37.65 54.83
C PRO A 743 11.00 36.62 55.28
N PRO A 744 10.25 36.00 54.35
CA PRO A 744 9.31 34.93 54.68
C PRO A 744 10.02 33.71 55.32
N PRO A 745 9.31 32.87 56.11
CA PRO A 745 9.88 31.61 56.58
C PRO A 745 10.29 30.72 55.39
N LEU A 746 11.48 30.11 55.48
CA LEU A 746 12.08 29.32 54.38
C LEU A 746 11.11 28.27 53.78
N ALA A 747 10.27 27.64 54.61
CA ALA A 747 9.24 26.70 54.16
C ALA A 747 8.22 27.30 53.17
N LEU A 748 7.85 28.58 53.33
CA LEU A 748 6.96 29.29 52.41
C LEU A 748 7.67 29.57 51.08
N THR A 749 8.93 30.01 51.12
CA THR A 749 9.78 30.21 49.94
C THR A 749 9.92 28.91 49.13
N LEU A 750 10.21 27.79 49.80
CA LEU A 750 10.31 26.46 49.19
C LEU A 750 8.97 25.97 48.60
N THR A 751 7.83 26.30 49.24
CA THR A 751 6.49 25.97 48.74
C THR A 751 6.14 26.77 47.48
N LEU A 752 6.55 28.05 47.40
CA LEU A 752 6.42 28.85 46.18
C LEU A 752 7.28 28.29 45.05
N ILE A 753 8.53 27.91 45.33
CA ILE A 753 9.45 27.29 44.35
C ILE A 753 8.87 25.97 43.79
N PHE A 754 8.30 25.11 44.63
CA PHE A 754 7.55 23.92 44.21
C PHE A 754 6.43 24.27 43.22
N THR A 755 5.63 25.29 43.55
CA THR A 755 4.41 25.66 42.80
C THR A 755 4.73 26.31 41.45
N ILE A 756 5.75 27.18 41.41
CA ILE A 756 6.32 27.74 40.18
C ILE A 756 6.84 26.60 39.28
N SER A 757 7.56 25.64 39.87
CA SER A 757 8.14 24.52 39.12
C SER A 757 7.06 23.60 38.53
N PHE A 758 6.02 23.27 39.31
CA PHE A 758 4.91 22.45 38.84
C PHE A 758 4.19 23.08 37.63
N THR A 759 3.87 24.38 37.70
CA THR A 759 3.05 25.07 36.68
C THR A 759 3.83 25.39 35.40
N LEU A 760 5.09 25.84 35.49
CA LEU A 760 5.95 26.02 34.32
C LEU A 760 6.24 24.68 33.63
N THR A 761 6.50 23.60 34.40
CA THR A 761 6.73 22.25 33.87
C THR A 761 5.49 21.66 33.20
N ALA A 762 4.29 21.94 33.71
CA ALA A 762 3.03 21.46 33.12
C ALA A 762 2.87 22.03 31.70
N THR A 763 2.99 23.35 31.60
CA THR A 763 2.85 24.09 30.34
C THR A 763 3.92 23.68 29.33
N TYR A 764 5.19 23.59 29.78
CA TYR A 764 6.31 23.08 28.98
C TYR A 764 5.97 21.69 28.39
N ASN A 765 5.64 20.69 29.22
CA ASN A 765 5.39 19.34 28.74
C ASN A 765 4.24 19.27 27.71
N ILE A 766 3.15 20.02 27.91
CA ILE A 766 2.00 20.04 26.99
C ILE A 766 2.39 20.59 25.61
N LEU A 767 3.21 21.64 25.57
CA LEU A 767 3.69 22.22 24.32
C LEU A 767 4.71 21.31 23.60
N ASN A 768 5.55 20.58 24.34
CA ASN A 768 6.46 19.57 23.75
C ASN A 768 5.70 18.36 23.19
N ILE A 769 4.58 17.97 23.80
CA ILE A 769 3.70 16.92 23.26
C ILE A 769 3.01 17.43 21.99
N LEU A 770 2.40 18.63 22.04
CA LEU A 770 1.72 19.21 20.88
C LEU A 770 2.67 19.47 19.70
N LEU A 771 3.95 19.81 19.97
CA LEU A 771 4.99 19.89 18.94
C LEU A 771 5.11 18.59 18.14
N VAL A 772 5.35 17.48 18.85
CA VAL A 772 5.56 16.15 18.26
C VAL A 772 4.26 15.56 17.67
N ASP A 773 3.09 16.19 17.94
CA ASP A 773 1.78 15.74 17.45
C ASP A 773 1.23 16.53 16.26
N LEU A 774 1.21 17.88 16.30
CA LEU A 774 0.75 18.74 15.18
C LEU A 774 1.45 18.42 13.86
N HIS A 775 2.66 18.00 14.09
CA HIS A 775 3.69 17.73 13.17
C HIS A 775 4.25 16.43 13.76
N TYR A 776 3.52 15.33 13.54
CA TYR A 776 3.89 13.92 13.78
C TYR A 776 5.07 13.46 12.91
N THR A 777 5.88 14.47 12.60
CA THR A 777 6.81 14.77 11.55
C THR A 777 7.39 16.14 12.01
N THR A 778 8.57 16.52 12.60
CA THR A 778 9.91 16.02 13.04
C THR A 778 9.96 15.80 14.55
N PRO A 779 11.02 15.12 15.01
CA PRO A 779 11.37 15.12 16.39
C PRO A 779 12.75 15.72 16.61
N ALA A 780 13.83 15.16 16.06
CA ALA A 780 15.20 15.55 16.33
C ALA A 780 15.51 16.97 15.84
N THR A 781 15.34 17.30 14.55
CA THR A 781 15.54 18.68 14.02
C THR A 781 14.74 19.74 14.79
N ILE A 782 13.63 19.35 15.45
CA ILE A 782 12.64 20.27 16.01
C ILE A 782 12.67 20.36 17.50
N MET A 783 12.81 19.26 18.22
CA MET A 783 13.24 19.28 19.61
C MET A 783 14.64 19.91 19.71
N ALA A 784 15.44 19.89 18.64
CA ALA A 784 16.61 20.72 18.46
C ALA A 784 16.31 22.20 18.27
N THR A 785 15.52 22.63 17.27
CA THR A 785 15.16 24.06 17.10
C THR A 785 14.37 24.62 18.29
N ASN A 786 13.67 23.75 19.03
CA ASN A 786 13.07 24.03 20.32
C ASN A 786 14.17 24.30 21.35
N ASN A 787 15.10 23.37 21.54
CA ASN A 787 16.26 23.53 22.42
C ASN A 787 17.10 24.76 22.03
N LEU A 788 17.19 25.13 20.75
CA LEU A 788 17.82 26.37 20.27
C LEU A 788 17.13 27.60 20.86
N VAL A 789 15.86 27.86 20.51
CA VAL A 789 15.11 29.03 21.03
C VAL A 789 15.10 29.03 22.56
N ARG A 790 14.88 27.87 23.17
CA ARG A 790 14.82 27.63 24.61
C ARG A 790 16.14 27.93 25.34
N CYS A 791 17.27 27.44 24.84
CA CYS A 791 18.57 27.66 25.47
C CYS A 791 19.15 29.04 25.16
N PHE A 792 18.82 29.65 24.01
CA PHE A 792 19.19 31.05 23.72
C PHE A 792 18.45 32.04 24.62
N LEU A 793 17.11 31.93 24.74
CA LEU A 793 16.34 32.76 25.65
C LEU A 793 16.71 32.48 27.12
N GLY A 794 16.99 31.22 27.48
CA GLY A 794 17.50 30.84 28.80
C GLY A 794 18.89 31.40 29.11
N ALA A 795 19.80 31.46 28.14
CA ALA A 795 21.13 32.04 28.30
C ALA A 795 21.04 33.57 28.48
N ALA A 796 20.22 34.25 27.67
CA ALA A 796 19.95 35.68 27.81
C ALA A 796 19.35 36.01 29.19
N ALA A 797 18.34 35.24 29.63
CA ALA A 797 17.75 35.39 30.96
C ALA A 797 18.78 35.17 32.08
N THR A 798 19.58 34.11 32.00
CA THR A 798 20.63 33.78 32.99
C THR A 798 21.68 34.89 33.08
N ALA A 799 22.14 35.42 31.95
CA ALA A 799 23.16 36.46 31.90
C ALA A 799 22.65 37.83 32.41
N LEU A 800 21.38 38.17 32.13
CA LEU A 800 20.79 39.46 32.51
C LEU A 800 20.26 39.51 33.95
N VAL A 801 19.80 38.38 34.52
CA VAL A 801 19.14 38.37 35.83
C VAL A 801 20.01 38.91 36.96
N HIS A 802 21.30 38.54 37.04
CA HIS A 802 22.13 39.01 38.15
C HIS A 802 22.42 40.53 38.06
N PRO A 803 22.80 41.10 36.89
CA PRO A 803 22.82 42.56 36.68
C PRO A 803 21.49 43.25 36.98
N CYS A 804 20.35 42.72 36.53
CA CYS A 804 19.04 43.32 36.81
C CYS A 804 18.69 43.29 38.30
N ILE A 805 19.02 42.23 39.03
CA ILE A 805 18.85 42.15 40.49
C ILE A 805 19.73 43.19 41.20
N GLN A 806 20.98 43.37 40.76
CA GLN A 806 21.88 44.37 41.35
C GLN A 806 21.43 45.82 41.07
N HIS A 807 20.87 46.10 39.89
CA HIS A 807 20.58 47.46 39.45
C HIS A 807 19.13 47.92 39.69
N TRP A 808 18.15 47.01 39.59
CA TRP A 808 16.71 47.30 39.76
C TRP A 808 16.05 46.51 40.90
N GLY A 809 16.78 45.58 41.52
CA GLY A 809 16.27 44.76 42.62
C GLY A 809 15.43 43.56 42.20
N VAL A 810 15.23 42.65 43.17
CA VAL A 810 14.50 41.38 43.01
C VAL A 810 13.04 41.58 42.56
N ARG A 811 12.35 42.61 43.09
CA ARG A 811 10.95 42.92 42.75
C ARG A 811 10.76 43.28 41.27
N ALA A 812 11.51 44.26 40.78
CA ALA A 812 11.36 44.74 39.40
C ALA A 812 11.71 43.64 38.39
N THR A 813 12.79 42.89 38.65
CA THR A 813 13.29 41.84 37.76
C THR A 813 12.23 40.75 37.51
N TYR A 814 11.66 40.15 38.57
CA TYR A 814 10.68 39.07 38.40
C TYR A 814 9.28 39.54 37.99
N CYS A 815 8.88 40.78 38.32
CA CYS A 815 7.67 41.37 37.76
C CYS A 815 7.78 41.59 36.23
N GLY A 816 8.96 41.93 35.72
CA GLY A 816 9.23 41.97 34.28
C GLY A 816 9.06 40.61 33.61
N THR A 817 9.61 39.54 34.22
CA THR A 817 9.43 38.16 33.73
C THR A 817 7.96 37.76 33.63
N MET A 818 7.14 38.13 34.62
CA MET A 818 5.69 37.89 34.60
C MET A 818 4.99 38.60 33.43
N LEU A 819 5.36 39.85 33.14
CA LEU A 819 4.73 40.65 32.07
C LEU A 819 5.00 40.05 30.68
N CYS A 820 6.21 39.53 30.43
CA CYS A 820 6.55 38.85 29.16
C CYS A 820 5.65 37.63 28.88
N ILE A 821 5.31 36.84 29.91
CA ILE A 821 4.41 35.68 29.78
C ILE A 821 2.98 36.13 29.43
N LEU A 822 2.51 37.23 30.04
CA LEU A 822 1.16 37.76 29.84
C LEU A 822 0.97 38.44 28.46
N LEU A 823 1.97 39.17 27.97
CA LEU A 823 1.92 39.80 26.65
C LEU A 823 1.85 38.77 25.51
N TYR A 824 2.56 37.65 25.64
CA TYR A 824 2.54 36.58 24.64
C TYR A 824 1.16 35.89 24.52
N LEU A 825 0.46 35.72 25.64
CA LEU A 825 -0.89 35.15 25.67
C LEU A 825 -1.92 35.95 24.86
N LEU A 826 -1.77 37.27 24.78
CA LEU A 826 -2.64 38.12 23.95
C LEU A 826 -2.39 37.91 22.45
N TRP A 827 -1.12 37.71 22.06
CA TRP A 827 -0.74 37.56 20.66
C TRP A 827 -1.17 36.20 20.07
N THR A 828 -1.08 35.12 20.85
CA THR A 828 -1.52 33.78 20.40
C THR A 828 -2.99 33.68 20.01
N ARG A 829 -3.86 34.58 20.50
CA ARG A 829 -5.28 34.64 20.08
C ARG A 829 -5.49 35.31 18.72
N ALA A 830 -4.53 36.08 18.22
CA ALA A 830 -4.62 36.76 16.93
C ALA A 830 -4.07 35.91 15.76
N ALA A 831 -3.19 34.94 16.04
CA ALA A 831 -2.49 34.16 15.01
C ALA A 831 -3.29 32.97 14.43
N ALA A 832 -4.57 32.81 14.79
CA ALA A 832 -5.40 31.65 14.43
C ALA A 832 -6.00 31.71 13.01
N GLN A 833 -5.62 32.68 12.19
CA GLN A 833 -5.99 32.79 10.77
C GLN A 833 -4.77 33.26 9.96
N ILE A 834 -4.08 32.33 9.31
CA ILE A 834 -3.06 32.64 8.29
C ILE A 834 -3.71 32.43 6.92
N SER A 835 -4.34 33.48 6.39
CA SER A 835 -4.66 33.55 4.97
C SER A 835 -3.35 33.64 4.18
N PRO A 836 -3.13 32.82 3.13
CA PRO A 836 -1.97 32.94 2.24
C PRO A 836 -2.06 34.16 1.30
N LEU A 837 -3.21 34.84 1.26
CA LEU A 837 -3.38 36.16 0.66
C LEU A 837 -3.27 37.25 1.74
N PRO A 838 -2.51 38.34 1.52
CA PRO A 838 -2.61 39.56 2.31
C PRO A 838 -4.07 40.10 2.36
N PRO A 839 -4.49 40.71 3.47
CA PRO A 839 -5.90 41.11 3.68
C PRO A 839 -6.41 42.18 2.70
N ASP A 840 -5.52 42.87 2.01
CA ASP A 840 -5.82 43.99 1.11
C ASP A 840 -5.94 43.60 -0.38
N ILE A 841 -5.72 42.32 -0.75
CA ILE A 841 -5.82 41.87 -2.14
C ILE A 841 -7.28 41.55 -2.52
N PRO A 842 -7.84 42.10 -3.62
CA PRO A 842 -9.17 41.76 -4.10
C PRO A 842 -9.36 40.27 -4.43
N MET A 843 -10.54 39.73 -4.13
CA MET A 843 -10.86 38.32 -4.39
C MET A 843 -11.05 38.04 -5.88
N LEU A 844 -10.27 37.10 -6.44
CA LEU A 844 -10.42 36.62 -7.81
C LEU A 844 -11.49 35.52 -7.87
N TYR A 845 -12.62 35.77 -8.54
CA TYR A 845 -13.71 34.81 -8.64
C TYR A 845 -13.50 33.80 -9.77
N LEU A 846 -13.42 32.50 -9.46
CA LEU A 846 -13.30 31.42 -10.46
C LEU A 846 -14.15 30.19 -10.12
N ARG A 847 -14.36 29.32 -11.12
CA ARG A 847 -14.92 27.96 -10.97
C ARG A 847 -14.35 26.99 -12.01
N TYR A 848 -14.18 25.72 -11.65
CA TYR A 848 -14.04 24.63 -12.63
C TYR A 848 -15.42 24.22 -13.17
N PRO A 849 -15.52 23.59 -14.36
CA PRO A 849 -16.80 23.26 -15.00
C PRO A 849 -17.80 22.52 -14.08
N ASP A 850 -17.32 21.53 -13.32
CA ASP A 850 -18.13 20.68 -12.43
C ASP A 850 -18.12 21.15 -10.96
N THR A 851 -17.96 22.46 -10.72
CA THR A 851 -17.88 23.05 -9.37
C THR A 851 -18.73 24.31 -9.19
N SER A 852 -19.06 24.61 -7.93
CA SER A 852 -19.55 25.92 -7.51
C SER A 852 -18.50 27.01 -7.70
N LEU A 853 -18.89 28.27 -7.45
CA LEU A 853 -17.91 29.35 -7.29
C LEU A 853 -16.96 29.01 -6.12
N ILE A 854 -15.66 29.23 -6.32
CA ILE A 854 -14.60 28.87 -5.36
C ILE A 854 -14.28 30.09 -4.50
N TYR A 855 -14.48 29.96 -3.19
CA TYR A 855 -14.14 30.96 -2.19
C TYR A 855 -12.77 30.69 -1.55
N PRO A 856 -12.07 31.73 -1.04
CA PRO A 856 -10.75 31.56 -0.45
C PRO A 856 -10.77 30.60 0.77
N GLY A 857 -10.11 29.45 0.61
CA GLY A 857 -10.05 28.38 1.61
C GLY A 857 -10.98 27.19 1.36
N ASP A 858 -11.80 27.20 0.30
CA ASP A 858 -12.59 26.03 -0.09
C ASP A 858 -11.70 24.81 -0.42
N THR A 859 -12.27 23.60 -0.30
CA THR A 859 -11.59 22.34 -0.67
C THR A 859 -12.26 21.70 -1.88
N ILE A 860 -11.45 21.29 -2.87
CA ILE A 860 -11.89 20.73 -4.15
C ILE A 860 -11.26 19.35 -4.35
N LEU A 861 -12.00 18.40 -4.91
CA LEU A 861 -11.47 17.07 -5.22
C LEU A 861 -10.66 17.10 -6.53
N LYS A 862 -9.51 16.42 -6.55
CA LYS A 862 -8.55 16.36 -7.67
C LYS A 862 -9.17 15.90 -9.00
N SER A 863 -10.25 15.10 -9.02
CA SER A 863 -10.98 14.78 -10.27
C SER A 863 -11.66 15.98 -10.94
N ARG A 864 -11.98 17.04 -10.19
CA ARG A 864 -12.73 18.21 -10.70
C ARG A 864 -11.85 19.32 -11.25
N THR A 865 -10.54 19.24 -11.06
CA THR A 865 -9.57 20.28 -11.45
C THR A 865 -8.79 19.95 -12.73
N GLU A 866 -9.20 18.91 -13.47
CA GLU A 866 -8.50 18.43 -14.67
C GLU A 866 -8.71 19.36 -15.89
N ASN A 867 -9.87 20.01 -15.99
CA ASN A 867 -10.17 21.03 -16.99
C ASN A 867 -9.67 22.42 -16.55
N LEU A 868 -9.52 23.36 -17.49
CA LEU A 868 -9.26 24.78 -17.19
C LEU A 868 -10.44 25.42 -16.44
N PRO A 869 -10.21 26.30 -15.45
CA PRO A 869 -11.27 27.02 -14.77
C PRO A 869 -11.72 28.27 -15.55
N ILE A 870 -12.99 28.62 -15.38
CA ILE A 870 -13.57 29.88 -15.85
C ILE A 870 -13.27 30.95 -14.80
N ILE A 871 -12.51 31.99 -15.17
CA ILE A 871 -12.14 33.11 -14.29
C ILE A 871 -12.97 34.33 -14.66
N SER A 872 -13.70 34.90 -13.70
CA SER A 872 -14.57 36.06 -13.91
C SER A 872 -13.78 37.37 -13.89
N ALA A 873 -14.15 38.30 -14.76
CA ALA A 873 -13.63 39.67 -14.78
C ALA A 873 -14.33 40.61 -13.76
N ARG A 874 -15.12 40.09 -12.81
CA ARG A 874 -15.85 40.90 -11.82
C ARG A 874 -14.87 41.67 -10.92
N GLY A 875 -14.90 43.00 -11.02
CA GLY A 875 -14.01 43.90 -10.26
C GLY A 875 -12.69 44.24 -10.97
N LEU A 876 -12.45 43.73 -12.17
CA LEU A 876 -11.29 44.06 -12.99
C LEU A 876 -11.58 45.24 -13.94
N ASN A 877 -10.53 45.93 -14.39
CA ASN A 877 -10.64 47.01 -15.36
C ASN A 877 -10.62 46.42 -16.79
N PRO A 878 -11.64 46.65 -17.63
CA PRO A 878 -11.67 46.12 -18.99
C PRO A 878 -10.64 46.73 -19.95
N GLU A 879 -10.03 47.88 -19.60
CA GLU A 879 -8.96 48.52 -20.39
C GLU A 879 -7.55 47.99 -20.04
N VAL A 880 -7.43 47.11 -19.03
CA VAL A 880 -6.14 46.58 -18.56
C VAL A 880 -5.92 45.16 -19.08
N THR A 881 -4.70 44.90 -19.56
CA THR A 881 -4.20 43.55 -19.84
C THR A 881 -3.62 42.95 -18.56
N TYR A 882 -3.86 41.67 -18.31
CA TYR A 882 -3.47 40.97 -17.10
C TYR A 882 -2.54 39.79 -17.38
N LEU A 883 -1.75 39.44 -16.37
CA LEU A 883 -0.89 38.27 -16.33
C LEU A 883 -1.30 37.39 -15.16
N LEU A 884 -1.52 36.10 -15.41
CA LEU A 884 -1.95 35.12 -14.41
C LEU A 884 -0.80 34.19 -14.02
N LEU A 885 -0.59 34.03 -12.71
CA LEU A 885 0.23 32.97 -12.12
C LEU A 885 -0.66 32.02 -11.31
N PHE A 886 -0.42 30.71 -11.44
CA PHE A 886 -1.06 29.66 -10.66
C PHE A 886 0.00 28.68 -10.15
N PHE A 887 0.01 28.41 -8.84
CA PHE A 887 1.06 27.60 -8.23
C PHE A 887 0.58 26.78 -7.04
N ASP A 888 1.30 25.68 -6.80
CA ASP A 888 1.16 24.76 -5.66
C ASP A 888 2.19 25.14 -4.59
N LEU A 889 1.75 25.34 -3.34
CA LEU A 889 2.58 25.76 -2.22
C LEU A 889 3.16 24.60 -1.38
N ASP A 890 2.70 23.37 -1.59
CA ASP A 890 2.96 22.23 -0.68
C ASP A 890 3.77 21.10 -1.33
N VAL A 891 4.47 21.40 -2.43
CA VAL A 891 5.26 20.44 -3.20
C VAL A 891 6.54 20.05 -2.46
N ILE A 892 6.90 18.76 -2.49
CA ILE A 892 8.12 18.22 -1.88
C ILE A 892 8.89 17.38 -2.91
N TYR A 893 10.15 17.75 -3.17
CA TYR A 893 11.10 16.96 -3.97
C TYR A 893 12.36 16.70 -3.15
N ASP A 894 12.80 15.44 -3.10
CA ASP A 894 14.03 14.98 -2.43
C ASP A 894 14.33 15.68 -1.10
N MET A 895 13.34 15.66 -0.19
CA MET A 895 13.34 16.23 1.16
C MET A 895 13.23 17.77 1.28
N ASN A 896 13.19 18.52 0.18
CA ASN A 896 12.96 19.97 0.21
C ASN A 896 11.49 20.30 -0.11
N ALA A 897 10.87 21.12 0.74
CA ALA A 897 9.61 21.79 0.41
C ALA A 897 9.87 22.91 -0.62
N THR A 898 8.96 23.07 -1.59
CA THR A 898 9.13 23.98 -2.72
C THR A 898 7.79 24.41 -3.31
N VAL A 899 7.82 25.42 -4.18
CA VAL A 899 6.68 25.88 -4.97
C VAL A 899 6.81 25.33 -6.39
N ALA A 900 5.70 24.85 -6.97
CA ALA A 900 5.65 24.50 -8.39
C ALA A 900 4.67 25.41 -9.15
N LEU A 901 5.10 25.91 -10.30
CA LEU A 901 4.28 26.74 -11.17
C LEU A 901 3.38 25.87 -12.06
N HIS A 902 2.08 25.84 -11.76
CA HIS A 902 1.09 25.05 -12.49
C HIS A 902 0.60 25.74 -13.78
N TRP A 903 0.49 27.07 -13.80
CA TRP A 903 0.11 27.83 -15.00
C TRP A 903 0.73 29.24 -14.99
N TYR A 904 1.22 29.67 -16.15
CA TYR A 904 1.63 31.04 -16.45
C TYR A 904 0.94 31.45 -17.74
N GLN A 905 0.16 32.54 -17.71
CA GLN A 905 -0.58 33.03 -18.87
C GLN A 905 -0.51 34.57 -18.92
N PRO A 906 0.25 35.15 -19.86
CA PRO A 906 0.21 36.57 -20.16
C PRO A 906 -0.99 36.90 -21.07
N ASP A 907 -1.17 38.18 -21.35
CA ASP A 907 -2.13 38.73 -22.33
C ASP A 907 -3.59 38.29 -22.08
N MET A 908 -3.97 38.22 -20.80
CA MET A 908 -5.34 37.98 -20.37
C MET A 908 -6.15 39.29 -20.42
N VAL A 909 -7.27 39.30 -21.15
CA VAL A 909 -8.13 40.48 -21.29
C VAL A 909 -9.57 40.19 -20.87
N CYS A 910 -10.28 41.23 -20.45
CA CYS A 910 -11.68 41.13 -20.02
C CYS A 910 -12.62 41.06 -21.24
N ALA A 911 -13.05 39.85 -21.63
CA ALA A 911 -14.07 39.67 -22.66
C ALA A 911 -15.47 40.02 -22.10
N MET A 912 -16.05 41.11 -22.62
CA MET A 912 -17.47 41.41 -22.50
C MET A 912 -18.29 40.46 -23.39
N GLN A 913 -19.39 39.90 -22.88
CA GLN A 913 -20.25 39.03 -23.68
C GLN A 913 -21.02 39.81 -24.76
N GLN A 914 -20.53 39.71 -26.00
CA GLN A 914 -21.36 39.79 -27.20
C GLN A 914 -21.38 38.39 -27.86
N GLY A 915 -22.40 38.14 -28.70
CA GLY A 915 -22.83 36.77 -29.01
C GLY A 915 -21.87 35.91 -29.86
N ALA A 916 -22.05 34.59 -29.71
CA ALA A 916 -21.33 33.48 -30.35
C ALA A 916 -19.93 33.16 -29.78
N LEU A 917 -19.78 31.93 -29.28
CA LEU A 917 -18.51 31.33 -28.88
C LEU A 917 -17.68 30.96 -30.12
N MET A 918 -16.36 31.18 -30.06
CA MET A 918 -15.42 30.28 -30.73
C MET A 918 -15.09 29.11 -29.80
N ASP A 919 -14.93 27.94 -30.40
CA ASP A 919 -14.78 26.65 -29.74
C ASP A 919 -13.31 26.32 -29.53
N ILE A 920 -12.88 26.22 -28.26
CA ILE A 920 -11.63 25.56 -27.88
C ILE A 920 -12.01 24.26 -27.16
N SER A 921 -12.15 23.20 -27.96
CA SER A 921 -12.43 21.82 -27.58
C SER A 921 -13.72 21.56 -26.79
N ASN A 922 -14.82 21.34 -27.54
CA ASN A 922 -15.94 20.43 -27.25
C ASN A 922 -15.71 19.43 -26.08
N ASN A 923 -16.69 19.16 -25.22
CA ASN A 923 -18.12 19.05 -25.56
C ASN A 923 -19.07 19.20 -24.35
N THR A 924 -20.34 19.52 -24.63
CA THR A 924 -21.51 19.57 -23.73
C THR A 924 -21.56 20.69 -22.67
N GLY A 925 -22.78 21.14 -22.32
CA GLY A 925 -23.05 21.88 -21.07
C GLY A 925 -23.36 23.37 -21.19
N ILE A 926 -24.65 23.69 -21.42
CA ILE A 926 -25.27 25.02 -21.37
C ILE A 926 -24.72 25.90 -20.22
N LEU A 927 -24.25 27.12 -20.53
CA LEU A 927 -24.08 28.18 -19.53
C LEU A 927 -25.44 28.68 -19.07
N GLU A 928 -25.95 28.16 -17.95
CA GLU A 928 -27.04 28.80 -17.22
C GLU A 928 -26.61 30.20 -16.75
N LYS A 929 -27.58 31.12 -16.69
CA LYS A 929 -27.36 32.47 -16.16
C LYS A 929 -26.90 32.38 -14.71
N ILE A 930 -25.81 33.06 -14.39
CA ILE A 930 -25.50 33.43 -13.01
C ILE A 930 -26.48 34.54 -12.65
N ASP A 931 -27.46 34.24 -11.80
CA ASP A 931 -28.42 35.23 -11.33
C ASP A 931 -27.73 36.29 -10.46
N GLY A 932 -28.04 37.56 -10.72
CA GLY A 932 -27.88 38.61 -9.71
C GLY A 932 -26.64 39.49 -9.73
N ASP A 933 -25.94 39.70 -10.85
CA ASP A 933 -25.22 40.97 -11.05
C ASP A 933 -25.01 41.37 -12.52
N SER A 934 -25.04 42.67 -12.82
CA SER A 934 -24.91 43.24 -14.16
C SER A 934 -23.52 43.83 -14.40
N GLY A 935 -22.56 43.01 -14.85
CA GLY A 935 -21.24 43.50 -15.27
C GLY A 935 -20.10 42.47 -15.39
N GLY A 936 -20.31 41.20 -15.06
CA GLY A 936 -19.25 40.18 -15.06
C GLY A 936 -18.90 39.63 -16.44
N GLY A 937 -17.82 40.12 -17.06
CA GLY A 937 -17.14 39.45 -18.18
C GLY A 937 -16.34 38.22 -17.74
N VAL A 938 -15.60 37.63 -18.68
CA VAL A 938 -14.67 36.50 -18.44
C VAL A 938 -13.27 36.92 -18.87
N LEU A 939 -12.22 36.51 -18.15
CA LEU A 939 -10.86 36.67 -18.66
C LEU A 939 -10.58 35.65 -19.76
N VAL A 940 -10.07 36.11 -20.90
CA VAL A 940 -9.64 35.26 -22.03
C VAL A 940 -8.20 35.55 -22.39
N ASN A 941 -7.46 34.53 -22.83
CA ASN A 941 -6.08 34.67 -23.28
C ASN A 941 -6.01 35.07 -24.76
N LEU A 942 -5.18 36.06 -25.08
CA LEU A 942 -4.87 36.46 -26.46
C LEU A 942 -3.56 35.85 -27.00
N SER A 943 -2.76 35.22 -26.14
CA SER A 943 -1.46 34.62 -26.49
C SER A 943 -1.24 33.25 -25.86
N VAL A 944 -0.17 32.57 -26.28
CA VAL A 944 0.21 31.24 -25.78
C VAL A 944 1.06 31.40 -24.51
N GLY A 945 0.48 31.05 -23.37
CA GLY A 945 1.20 30.91 -22.10
C GLY A 945 1.95 29.58 -21.98
N ALA A 946 2.43 29.27 -20.77
CA ALA A 946 2.85 27.92 -20.43
C ALA A 946 1.60 27.02 -20.28
N GLU A 947 1.73 25.73 -20.60
CA GLU A 947 0.61 24.78 -20.50
C GLU A 947 0.05 24.68 -19.07
N TYR A 948 -1.28 24.64 -18.91
CA TYR A 948 -1.94 24.44 -17.62
C TYR A 948 -1.73 23.01 -17.11
N ILE A 949 -1.02 22.87 -16.00
CA ILE A 949 -0.88 21.61 -15.27
C ILE A 949 -1.99 21.56 -14.22
N ALA A 950 -2.92 20.62 -14.36
CA ALA A 950 -3.96 20.38 -13.36
C ALA A 950 -3.36 20.06 -11.96
N PRO A 951 -3.97 20.51 -10.85
CA PRO A 951 -3.65 20.10 -9.49
C PRO A 951 -3.51 18.58 -9.33
N ARG A 952 -2.42 18.15 -8.69
CA ARG A 952 -2.04 16.73 -8.52
C ARG A 952 -1.37 16.49 -7.16
N PRO A 953 -2.06 16.72 -6.02
CA PRO A 953 -1.60 16.25 -4.72
C PRO A 953 -1.28 14.73 -4.78
N PRO A 954 -0.18 14.26 -4.16
CA PRO A 954 0.07 12.85 -3.91
C PRO A 954 -1.09 12.13 -3.17
N PRO A 955 -1.16 10.79 -3.24
CA PRO A 955 -2.16 10.03 -2.50
C PRO A 955 -2.12 10.33 -1.00
N PHE A 956 -3.30 10.59 -0.42
CA PHE A 956 -3.49 10.93 1.00
C PHE A 956 -2.85 12.28 1.44
N SER A 957 -2.58 13.20 0.53
CA SER A 957 -2.26 14.60 0.86
C SER A 957 -3.34 15.58 0.39
N HIS A 958 -3.28 16.77 0.98
CA HIS A 958 -4.00 17.95 0.55
C HIS A 958 -2.98 19.05 0.26
N HIS A 959 -3.13 19.77 -0.85
CA HIS A 959 -2.19 20.80 -1.30
C HIS A 959 -2.91 22.13 -1.49
N ARG A 960 -2.27 23.24 -1.07
CA ARG A 960 -2.81 24.60 -1.22
C ARG A 960 -2.37 25.20 -2.55
N TYR A 961 -3.35 25.53 -3.37
CA TYR A 961 -3.17 26.16 -4.68
C TYR A 961 -3.57 27.62 -4.61
N VAL A 962 -2.84 28.49 -5.30
CA VAL A 962 -3.09 29.95 -5.32
C VAL A 962 -3.08 30.45 -6.76
N TYR A 963 -4.10 31.23 -7.11
CA TYR A 963 -4.11 32.11 -8.27
C TYR A 963 -3.75 33.54 -7.86
N LEU A 964 -2.80 34.16 -8.56
CA LEU A 964 -2.51 35.59 -8.49
C LEU A 964 -2.64 36.20 -9.89
N LEU A 965 -3.34 37.34 -9.97
CA LEU A 965 -3.52 38.11 -11.19
C LEU A 965 -2.81 39.46 -11.06
N PHE A 966 -1.94 39.79 -12.02
CA PHE A 966 -1.14 41.02 -12.03
C PHE A 966 -1.53 41.91 -13.21
N ASN A 967 -1.43 43.24 -13.03
CA ASN A 967 -1.54 44.18 -14.15
C ASN A 967 -0.30 44.00 -15.06
N GLN A 968 -0.51 43.63 -16.32
CA GLN A 968 0.56 43.50 -17.31
C GLN A 968 0.78 44.85 -18.00
N LYS A 969 2.03 45.33 -17.99
CA LYS A 969 2.41 46.57 -18.67
C LYS A 969 2.58 46.34 -20.17
N THR A 970 2.36 47.38 -20.98
CA THR A 970 2.43 47.29 -22.45
C THR A 970 3.84 47.10 -23.00
N ASP A 971 4.87 47.29 -22.16
CA ASP A 971 6.28 47.01 -22.42
C ASP A 971 6.79 45.71 -21.77
N TYR A 972 5.89 44.88 -21.24
CA TYR A 972 6.25 43.62 -20.57
C TYR A 972 7.05 42.68 -21.49
N GLN A 973 8.17 42.17 -20.96
CA GLN A 973 8.98 41.13 -21.58
C GLN A 973 9.17 39.98 -20.59
N PHE A 974 9.05 38.75 -21.08
CA PHE A 974 9.25 37.56 -20.25
C PHE A 974 10.72 37.42 -19.80
N PRO A 975 11.02 37.23 -18.51
CA PRO A 975 12.38 37.04 -18.02
C PRO A 975 13.05 35.78 -18.58
N MET A 976 14.04 35.93 -19.47
CA MET A 976 14.70 34.80 -20.16
C MET A 976 15.33 33.75 -19.22
N CYS A 977 15.76 34.10 -18.01
CA CYS A 977 16.26 33.11 -17.04
C CYS A 977 15.16 32.12 -16.57
N TYR A 978 13.88 32.46 -16.76
CA TYR A 978 12.73 31.59 -16.49
C TYR A 978 12.29 30.77 -17.71
N CYS A 979 13.00 30.77 -18.85
CA CYS A 979 12.64 29.92 -20.01
C CYS A 979 12.57 28.41 -19.68
N HIS A 980 13.19 27.99 -18.57
CA HIS A 980 13.08 26.63 -18.02
C HIS A 980 11.65 26.22 -17.59
N ILE A 981 10.67 27.13 -17.52
CA ILE A 981 9.27 26.80 -17.17
C ILE A 981 8.43 26.29 -18.35
N PHE A 982 8.88 26.46 -19.60
CA PHE A 982 8.13 26.05 -20.79
C PHE A 982 8.06 24.54 -21.12
N PRO A 983 8.79 23.60 -20.47
CA PRO A 983 8.48 22.18 -20.53
C PRO A 983 7.06 21.86 -20.00
N GLN A 984 6.54 20.70 -20.39
CA GLN A 984 5.20 20.23 -20.01
C GLN A 984 5.14 19.54 -18.63
N THR A 985 6.29 19.37 -17.96
CA THR A 985 6.44 18.59 -16.72
C THR A 985 6.41 19.47 -15.47
N ALA A 986 5.73 19.01 -14.42
CA ALA A 986 5.65 19.72 -13.13
C ALA A 986 7.02 19.74 -12.43
N GLU A 987 7.81 18.69 -12.66
CA GLU A 987 9.18 18.49 -12.21
C GLU A 987 10.12 19.61 -12.69
N ALA A 988 9.92 20.13 -13.91
CA ALA A 988 10.72 21.21 -14.48
C ALA A 988 10.30 22.61 -13.99
N ARG A 989 9.12 22.72 -13.36
CA ARG A 989 8.54 23.97 -12.85
C ARG A 989 8.54 24.06 -11.32
N ALA A 990 9.13 23.07 -10.66
CA ALA A 990 9.39 23.05 -9.23
C ALA A 990 10.63 23.91 -8.90
N GLY A 991 10.63 24.56 -7.73
CA GLY A 991 11.65 25.56 -7.40
C GLY A 991 11.35 26.96 -7.95
N PHE A 992 10.09 27.24 -8.31
CA PHE A 992 9.69 28.55 -8.82
C PHE A 992 9.65 29.60 -7.71
N ASP A 993 10.68 30.43 -7.64
CA ASP A 993 10.69 31.60 -6.75
C ASP A 993 9.81 32.72 -7.35
N ILE A 994 8.64 32.90 -6.73
CA ILE A 994 7.63 33.90 -7.10
C ILE A 994 8.15 35.32 -6.90
N GLN A 995 8.91 35.58 -5.81
CA GLN A 995 9.39 36.92 -5.47
C GLN A 995 10.47 37.35 -6.47
N GLN A 996 11.44 36.47 -6.72
CA GLN A 996 12.46 36.67 -7.76
C GLN A 996 11.81 36.90 -9.14
N PHE A 997 10.73 36.17 -9.48
CA PHE A 997 10.03 36.37 -10.74
C PHE A 997 9.35 37.74 -10.80
N VAL A 998 8.56 38.11 -9.78
CA VAL A 998 7.85 39.40 -9.69
C VAL A 998 8.80 40.58 -9.81
N ASP A 999 9.93 40.54 -9.09
CA ASP A 999 10.92 41.63 -9.08
C ASP A 999 11.60 41.81 -10.44
N ILE A 1000 11.99 40.71 -11.10
CA ILE A 1000 12.65 40.76 -12.43
C ILE A 1000 11.65 41.12 -13.54
N ALA A 1001 10.43 40.58 -13.47
CA ALA A 1001 9.32 40.89 -14.36
C ALA A 1001 8.74 42.31 -14.16
N ARG A 1002 9.17 43.02 -13.09
CA ARG A 1002 8.71 44.37 -12.71
C ARG A 1002 7.19 44.45 -12.52
N LEU A 1003 6.60 43.36 -12.04
CA LEU A 1003 5.18 43.28 -11.70
C LEU A 1003 4.91 44.08 -10.43
N GLU A 1004 3.75 44.70 -10.36
CA GLU A 1004 3.30 45.44 -9.18
C GLU A 1004 2.52 44.50 -8.23
N ALA A 1005 1.87 45.05 -7.20
CA ALA A 1005 1.03 44.24 -6.32
C ALA A 1005 -0.07 43.51 -7.13
N PRO A 1006 -0.46 42.27 -6.76
CA PRO A 1006 -1.52 41.55 -7.46
C PRO A 1006 -2.84 42.33 -7.45
N ALA A 1007 -3.44 42.50 -8.63
CA ALA A 1007 -4.72 43.15 -8.81
C ALA A 1007 -5.88 42.33 -8.23
N ALA A 1008 -5.75 41.00 -8.21
CA ALA A 1008 -6.64 40.09 -7.52
C ALA A 1008 -5.96 38.74 -7.21
N GLY A 1009 -6.50 37.97 -6.27
CA GLY A 1009 -6.04 36.62 -5.96
C GLY A 1009 -7.10 35.73 -5.29
N ASN A 1010 -6.89 34.41 -5.33
CA ASN A 1010 -7.73 33.42 -4.66
C ASN A 1010 -6.89 32.18 -4.30
N TYR A 1011 -7.25 31.45 -3.25
CA TYR A 1011 -6.59 30.23 -2.83
C TYR A 1011 -7.59 29.15 -2.43
N PHE A 1012 -7.26 27.90 -2.69
CA PHE A 1012 -8.09 26.74 -2.32
C PHE A 1012 -7.22 25.53 -2.06
N VAL A 1013 -7.79 24.53 -1.42
CA VAL A 1013 -7.15 23.24 -1.15
C VAL A 1013 -7.60 22.24 -2.21
N VAL A 1014 -6.70 21.41 -2.72
CA VAL A 1014 -7.07 20.23 -3.51
C VAL A 1014 -6.71 18.96 -2.77
N GLU A 1015 -7.68 18.04 -2.71
CA GLU A 1015 -7.59 16.75 -2.03
C GLU A 1015 -7.55 15.59 -3.05
N TYR A 1016 -6.76 14.55 -2.77
CA TYR A 1016 -6.65 13.37 -3.62
C TYR A 1016 -7.88 12.43 -3.48
N ASP A 1017 -8.70 12.35 -4.52
CA ASP A 1017 -9.87 11.46 -4.61
C ASP A 1017 -9.68 10.25 -5.54
N GLY A 1018 -8.44 9.99 -5.97
CA GLY A 1018 -8.11 8.91 -6.90
C GLY A 1018 -8.18 7.51 -6.26
N PRO A 1019 -8.33 6.44 -7.08
CA PRO A 1019 -8.20 5.08 -6.59
C PRO A 1019 -6.77 4.82 -6.09
N VAL A 1020 -6.62 4.10 -4.97
CA VAL A 1020 -5.32 3.80 -4.35
C VAL A 1020 -4.49 2.85 -5.22
N ILE A 1021 -3.77 3.41 -6.20
CA ILE A 1021 -2.74 2.72 -6.96
C ILE A 1021 -1.54 2.56 -6.04
N LYS A 1022 -1.18 1.31 -5.70
CA LYS A 1022 0.09 1.03 -5.00
C LYS A 1022 1.25 1.56 -5.84
N PRO A 1023 2.19 2.35 -5.28
CA PRO A 1023 3.32 2.83 -6.05
C PRO A 1023 4.18 1.66 -6.53
N THR A 1024 4.22 1.44 -7.84
CA THR A 1024 5.25 0.63 -8.48
C THR A 1024 6.57 1.37 -8.34
N ALA A 1025 7.50 0.80 -7.57
CA ALA A 1025 8.80 1.39 -7.28
C ALA A 1025 9.72 1.35 -8.51
N THR A 1026 9.47 2.26 -9.46
CA THR A 1026 10.26 2.45 -10.69
C THR A 1026 10.52 3.94 -10.95
N ALA A 1027 10.87 4.70 -9.90
CA ALA A 1027 11.57 5.97 -10.06
C ALA A 1027 13.06 5.67 -10.28
N SER A 1028 13.55 5.90 -11.50
CA SER A 1028 14.98 5.74 -11.82
C SER A 1028 15.76 6.97 -11.32
N PRO A 1029 16.87 6.81 -10.55
CA PRO A 1029 17.65 7.93 -10.06
C PRO A 1029 18.56 8.49 -11.17
N THR A 1030 18.01 9.36 -12.02
CA THR A 1030 18.75 10.02 -13.12
C THR A 1030 18.32 11.47 -13.30
N THR A 1031 19.08 12.39 -12.67
CA THR A 1031 19.34 13.81 -13.06
C THR A 1031 18.12 14.76 -13.19
N THR A 1032 18.17 16.03 -12.74
CA THR A 1032 19.31 16.94 -12.52
C THR A 1032 19.02 17.94 -11.38
N TRP A 1033 20.03 18.64 -10.87
CA TRP A 1033 19.88 19.69 -9.85
C TRP A 1033 19.03 20.87 -10.36
N LEU A 1034 18.02 21.27 -9.58
CA LEU A 1034 17.22 22.47 -9.82
C LEU A 1034 17.15 23.35 -8.56
N ARG A 1035 17.93 24.42 -8.57
CA ARG A 1035 17.48 25.74 -8.10
C ARG A 1035 17.16 26.56 -9.35
N SER A 1036 16.37 27.63 -9.22
CA SER A 1036 16.43 28.71 -10.21
C SER A 1036 17.88 29.19 -10.33
N MET A 1037 18.32 29.51 -11.55
CA MET A 1037 19.57 30.26 -11.68
C MET A 1037 19.41 31.61 -10.97
N LEU A 1038 20.47 32.07 -10.31
CA LEU A 1038 20.56 33.47 -9.92
C LEU A 1038 20.56 34.29 -11.22
N CYS A 1039 19.47 35.02 -11.46
CA CYS A 1039 19.37 35.94 -12.58
C CYS A 1039 20.19 37.20 -12.25
N ASP A 1040 21.51 37.08 -12.34
CA ASP A 1040 22.43 38.20 -12.14
C ASP A 1040 22.16 39.31 -13.16
N GLY A 1041 22.33 40.56 -12.73
CA GLY A 1041 22.18 41.73 -13.59
C GLY A 1041 22.70 43.00 -12.93
N PRO A 1042 22.67 44.15 -13.62
CA PRO A 1042 22.14 44.37 -14.97
C PRO A 1042 23.22 44.71 -16.02
N ASP A 1043 22.86 44.68 -17.30
CA ASP A 1043 23.53 45.51 -18.32
C ASP A 1043 22.52 46.04 -19.37
N PRO A 1044 22.36 47.37 -19.53
CA PRO A 1044 21.47 47.95 -20.53
C PRO A 1044 22.24 48.50 -21.76
N THR A 1045 22.48 47.68 -22.79
CA THR A 1045 22.50 48.12 -24.22
C THR A 1045 22.71 46.94 -25.18
N GLY A 1046 22.24 47.07 -26.42
CA GLY A 1046 22.59 46.15 -27.52
C GLY A 1046 21.43 45.27 -28.02
N SER A 1047 21.45 44.99 -29.32
CA SER A 1047 20.43 44.26 -30.07
C SER A 1047 21.12 43.44 -31.18
N PRO A 1048 20.40 42.70 -32.06
CA PRO A 1048 19.25 41.84 -31.80
C PRO A 1048 19.44 40.44 -32.43
N GLU A 1049 19.12 39.35 -31.71
CA GLU A 1049 18.77 38.09 -32.40
C GLU A 1049 17.83 37.23 -31.55
N ALA A 1050 16.55 37.19 -31.92
CA ALA A 1050 15.59 36.25 -31.35
C ALA A 1050 15.71 34.90 -32.06
N LYS A 1051 16.32 33.91 -31.40
CA LYS A 1051 16.33 32.50 -31.82
C LYS A 1051 15.68 31.64 -30.73
N ALA A 1052 15.02 30.56 -31.17
CA ALA A 1052 14.12 29.77 -30.34
C ALA A 1052 14.85 28.95 -29.26
N CYS A 1053 14.11 28.51 -28.24
CA CYS A 1053 14.60 27.59 -27.23
C CYS A 1053 14.75 26.17 -27.80
N GLU A 1054 15.91 25.86 -28.35
CA GLU A 1054 16.37 24.48 -28.55
C GLU A 1054 17.44 24.16 -27.48
N MET A 1055 17.23 23.08 -26.72
CA MET A 1055 18.16 22.65 -25.66
C MET A 1055 19.05 21.50 -26.15
N GLU A 1056 20.33 21.78 -26.36
CA GLU A 1056 21.39 20.77 -26.41
C GLU A 1056 22.52 21.09 -25.42
N GLY A 1057 23.11 20.05 -24.84
CA GLY A 1057 24.52 20.09 -24.41
C GLY A 1057 24.86 20.58 -22.99
N SER A 1058 24.79 19.67 -22.02
CA SER A 1058 25.68 19.57 -20.83
C SER A 1058 25.90 20.79 -19.91
N LEU A 1059 25.55 20.64 -18.63
CA LEU A 1059 25.90 21.56 -17.54
C LEU A 1059 26.99 20.93 -16.65
N GLN A 1060 28.12 21.60 -16.45
CA GLN A 1060 29.20 21.16 -15.55
C GLN A 1060 28.97 21.64 -14.11
N VAL A 1061 29.48 20.87 -13.14
CA VAL A 1061 29.41 21.18 -11.70
C VAL A 1061 30.73 21.78 -11.22
N VAL A 1062 30.65 22.89 -10.50
CA VAL A 1062 31.70 23.41 -9.60
C VAL A 1062 31.05 23.70 -8.24
N MET A 1063 31.83 23.58 -7.17
CA MET A 1063 31.41 23.50 -5.75
C MET A 1063 30.60 24.69 -5.23
#